data_AF-A0A542KDC3-F1
#
_entry.id   AF-A0A542KDC3-F1
#
_cell.length_a   1.000
_cell.length_b   1.000
_cell.length_c   1.000
_cell.angle_alpha   90.00
_cell.angle_beta   90.00
_cell.angle_gamma   90.00
#
_symmetry.space_group_name_H-M   'P 1'
#
loop_
_entity.id
_entity.type
_entity.pdbx_description
1 polymer ?
#
loop_
_entity_poly.entity_id
_entity_poly.type
_entity_poly.pdbx_seq_one_letter_code
_entity_poly.pdbx_strand_id
1 'polypeptide(L)'
;MGDKANTHPGAAGRATAADHPASVRNVVLVGHSGSGKTTLVEALALTAGAVNRAGRVEDGGTVSDYDEIEHRQNRSVQLSLVPVEWDGIKVNLLDTPGYADFVGELRAGLRAADAALFVVSASDGVDGSTRMVWEECAAVGMPRAIVVTHLEAARADFEEMTRTCAEAFGGDDPDAVLPLYTPLHGPQGPDGHAPVTGLVGLLSQKLFDYSTGERKESEPGEDQLPQIEEARNRLIEGIISESEDETLMDRYLGGEQIDVKTLIEDLERAVARGVFFPVLAAAPAGEGAKQGLGTVELLELITGGFPTPFEHPTPGVTTIDGKPREIKACDTEGPLVAEVVKTASDPYVGRVSLVRVFSGTLRPDQTVHVSGHGLSDRGHEDHDVDERIGALSTPFGKQQRPVTHGIAGDLVCVAKLGRAETGDTLSAKEDPLLMEPWEMPDPLLPLAIEAHSKADEDKLSQGLSRLVAEDPTMRLEQNQDTHQVVLWCLGEAHADVALERLRNRYGVQVDVVPHRVSLRETFATKSGGRGRHVKQSGGHGQYAICEIDVEPLPGGSGIEFVDKVVGGAVPRQFIPSVEKGVRAQAAKGVAAGYPLIDVRVTLLDGKAHSVDSSDAAFQTAGALALREAAADVKIHLLEPVAEVSVLVGDDYVGAVMSDLSGRRGRVLGTEQTSGGRTVVRAEVPEIEIGRYAVDLRSLSHGTARFNRSYARHEPMPSQIAERIREEARQAS
;
A
#
# COMPACT_ATOMS: atom_id res chain seq x y z
N MET A 1 -48.14 23.25 16.06
CA MET A 1 -46.81 23.41 16.68
C MET A 1 -45.82 23.07 15.58
N GLY A 2 -45.10 24.08 15.09
CA GLY A 2 -44.46 24.04 13.78
C GLY A 2 -43.23 23.13 13.73
N ASP A 3 -43.12 22.39 12.62
CA ASP A 3 -41.94 21.65 12.19
C ASP A 3 -40.70 22.55 12.25
N LYS A 4 -39.69 22.10 13.00
CA LYS A 4 -38.32 22.59 12.86
C LYS A 4 -37.75 21.90 11.64
N ALA A 5 -37.84 22.57 10.49
CA ALA A 5 -37.02 22.25 9.33
C ALA A 5 -35.55 22.34 9.74
N ASN A 6 -34.86 21.21 9.76
CA ASN A 6 -33.40 21.14 9.86
C ASN A 6 -32.81 21.82 8.63
N THR A 7 -32.37 23.07 8.80
CA THR A 7 -31.53 23.75 7.81
C THR A 7 -30.15 23.11 7.85
N HIS A 8 -29.88 22.20 6.92
CA HIS A 8 -28.53 21.69 6.68
C HIS A 8 -27.61 22.87 6.31
N PRO A 9 -26.45 23.04 6.96
CA PRO A 9 -25.47 24.02 6.54
C PRO A 9 -24.94 23.58 5.18
N GLY A 10 -25.40 24.23 4.11
CA GLY A 10 -24.93 23.96 2.75
C GLY A 10 -23.42 24.14 2.60
N ALA A 11 -22.92 23.86 1.39
CA ALA A 11 -21.50 23.75 1.00
C ALA A 11 -20.51 24.86 1.46
N ALA A 12 -20.98 25.96 2.04
CA ALA A 12 -20.19 27.09 2.57
C ALA A 12 -20.23 27.24 4.12
N GLY A 13 -20.79 26.29 4.86
CA GLY A 13 -20.88 26.32 6.32
C GLY A 13 -19.58 25.95 7.06
N ARG A 14 -19.49 26.32 8.34
CA ARG A 14 -18.51 25.71 9.27
C ARG A 14 -18.69 24.19 9.22
N ALA A 15 -17.58 23.46 9.20
CA ALA A 15 -17.63 22.01 9.31
C ALA A 15 -18.27 21.57 10.63
N THR A 16 -19.08 20.52 10.57
CA THR A 16 -19.61 19.85 11.75
C THR A 16 -18.45 19.15 12.46
N ALA A 17 -18.03 19.70 13.60
CA ALA A 17 -17.16 19.02 14.53
C ALA A 17 -18.03 18.07 15.37
N ALA A 18 -17.56 16.84 15.59
CA ALA A 18 -18.23 15.94 16.52
C ALA A 18 -17.85 16.33 17.95
N ASP A 19 -18.86 16.47 18.82
CA ASP A 19 -18.65 16.79 20.24
C ASP A 19 -18.51 15.52 21.11
N HIS A 20 -18.84 14.34 20.56
CA HIS A 20 -18.78 13.06 21.28
C HIS A 20 -18.42 11.90 20.32
N PRO A 21 -17.59 10.90 20.73
CA PRO A 21 -17.17 9.83 19.84
C PRO A 21 -18.33 8.97 19.29
N ALA A 22 -19.41 8.79 20.06
CA ALA A 22 -20.61 8.06 19.62
C ALA A 22 -21.32 8.72 18.41
N SER A 23 -21.06 10.02 18.18
CA SER A 23 -21.63 10.80 17.08
C SER A 23 -20.74 10.78 15.84
N VAL A 24 -19.77 9.86 15.74
CA VAL A 24 -18.92 9.68 14.57
C VAL A 24 -19.10 8.28 13.98
N ARG A 25 -19.06 8.17 12.66
CA ARG A 25 -18.90 6.91 11.92
C ARG A 25 -17.79 7.08 10.90
N ASN A 26 -16.81 6.19 10.92
CA ASN A 26 -15.70 6.21 9.97
C ASN A 26 -15.81 4.99 9.07
N VAL A 27 -16.16 5.21 7.80
CA VAL A 27 -16.53 4.13 6.89
C VAL A 27 -15.70 4.21 5.63
N VAL A 28 -14.96 3.15 5.35
CA VAL A 28 -14.14 3.03 4.14
C VAL A 28 -14.88 2.26 3.06
N LEU A 29 -14.82 2.76 1.83
CA LEU A 29 -15.37 2.07 0.67
C LEU A 29 -14.25 1.26 0.00
N VAL A 30 -14.51 -0.03 -0.20
CA VAL A 30 -13.55 -1.01 -0.72
C VAL A 30 -14.16 -1.72 -1.92
N GLY A 31 -13.36 -2.04 -2.93
CA GLY A 31 -13.79 -2.77 -4.11
C GLY A 31 -12.93 -2.47 -5.32
N HIS A 32 -13.04 -3.27 -6.37
CA HIS A 32 -12.19 -3.14 -7.55
C HIS A 32 -12.37 -1.78 -8.28
N SER A 33 -11.41 -1.45 -9.14
CA SER A 33 -11.50 -0.26 -10.00
C SER A 33 -12.71 -0.34 -10.92
N GLY A 34 -13.58 0.67 -10.88
CA GLY A 34 -14.82 0.70 -11.67
C GLY A 34 -16.06 0.17 -10.95
N SER A 35 -15.96 -0.35 -9.72
CA SER A 35 -17.14 -0.87 -8.99
C SER A 35 -18.16 0.21 -8.55
N GLY A 36 -17.84 1.50 -8.74
CA GLY A 36 -18.74 2.61 -8.42
C GLY A 36 -18.53 3.25 -7.04
N LYS A 37 -17.41 2.99 -6.35
CA LYS A 37 -17.08 3.58 -5.03
C LYS A 37 -17.22 5.11 -5.00
N THR A 38 -16.49 5.81 -5.85
CA THR A 38 -16.50 7.28 -5.93
C THR A 38 -17.90 7.81 -6.26
N THR A 39 -18.59 7.16 -7.19
CA THR A 39 -19.99 7.49 -7.54
C THR A 39 -20.94 7.29 -6.35
N LEU A 40 -20.72 6.25 -5.54
CA LEU A 40 -21.49 6.01 -4.32
C LEU A 40 -21.22 7.08 -3.27
N VAL A 41 -19.97 7.52 -3.09
CA VAL A 41 -19.64 8.65 -2.20
C VAL A 41 -20.38 9.92 -2.63
N GLU A 42 -20.40 10.23 -3.93
CA GLU A 42 -21.17 11.37 -4.46
C GLU A 42 -22.67 11.24 -4.20
N ALA A 43 -23.23 10.04 -4.36
CA ALA A 43 -24.64 9.77 -4.15
C ALA A 43 -25.03 9.90 -2.65
N LEU A 44 -24.18 9.43 -1.75
CA LEU A 44 -24.34 9.59 -0.30
C LEU A 44 -24.22 11.06 0.10
N ALA A 45 -23.23 11.79 -0.45
CA ALA A 45 -23.05 13.22 -0.19
C ALA A 45 -24.25 14.06 -0.68
N LEU A 46 -24.83 13.72 -1.83
CA LEU A 46 -26.05 14.36 -2.33
C LEU A 46 -27.24 14.10 -1.41
N THR A 47 -27.41 12.83 -1.01
CA THR A 47 -28.53 12.38 -0.16
C THR A 47 -28.48 13.02 1.22
N ALA A 48 -27.28 13.14 1.80
CA ALA A 48 -27.04 13.86 3.04
C ALA A 48 -27.16 15.39 2.91
N GLY A 49 -27.37 15.92 1.70
CA GLY A 49 -27.47 17.35 1.44
C GLY A 49 -26.14 18.11 1.51
N ALA A 50 -25.00 17.40 1.53
CA ALA A 50 -23.67 18.00 1.56
C ALA A 50 -23.30 18.66 0.21
N VAL A 51 -23.85 18.13 -0.89
CA VAL A 51 -23.79 18.73 -2.22
C VAL A 51 -25.20 18.92 -2.80
N ASN A 52 -25.35 19.89 -3.69
CA ASN A 52 -26.63 20.14 -4.37
C ASN A 52 -26.82 19.25 -5.62
N ARG A 53 -25.74 18.68 -6.13
CA ARG A 53 -25.71 17.80 -7.29
C ARG A 53 -24.53 16.85 -7.13
N ALA A 54 -24.75 15.56 -7.37
CA ALA A 54 -23.69 14.56 -7.42
C ALA A 54 -22.78 14.81 -8.64
N GLY A 55 -21.47 14.81 -8.41
CA GLY A 55 -20.46 14.85 -9.47
C GLY A 55 -20.42 13.55 -10.27
N ARG A 56 -19.70 13.60 -11.39
CA ARG A 56 -19.38 12.43 -12.22
C ARG A 56 -17.88 12.33 -12.39
N VAL A 57 -17.37 11.09 -12.35
CA VAL A 57 -15.94 10.81 -12.49
C VAL A 57 -15.45 11.24 -13.86
N GLU A 58 -16.22 10.93 -14.91
CA GLU A 58 -15.88 11.24 -16.31
C GLU A 58 -15.81 12.75 -16.59
N ASP A 59 -16.52 13.55 -15.79
CA ASP A 59 -16.56 15.00 -15.90
C ASP A 59 -15.50 15.69 -15.00
N GLY A 60 -14.76 14.93 -14.17
CA GLY A 60 -13.85 15.46 -13.15
C GLY A 60 -14.57 16.36 -12.13
N GLY A 61 -15.83 16.06 -11.85
CA GLY A 61 -16.73 16.90 -11.05
C GLY A 61 -16.99 16.39 -9.63
N THR A 62 -16.37 15.28 -9.24
CA THR A 62 -16.56 14.66 -7.92
C THR A 62 -15.85 15.44 -6.82
N VAL A 63 -16.37 15.35 -5.60
CA VAL A 63 -15.75 15.86 -4.38
C VAL A 63 -14.55 15.01 -3.98
N SER A 64 -14.60 13.69 -4.19
CA SER A 64 -13.55 12.75 -3.78
C SER A 64 -12.30 12.81 -4.67
N ASP A 65 -12.46 12.57 -5.98
CA ASP A 65 -11.37 12.65 -6.96
C ASP A 65 -11.22 14.09 -7.43
N TYR A 66 -10.26 14.83 -6.85
CA TYR A 66 -10.04 16.24 -7.17
C TYR A 66 -8.63 16.53 -7.72
N ASP A 67 -7.74 15.55 -7.72
CA ASP A 67 -6.41 15.69 -8.30
C ASP A 67 -6.44 15.61 -9.83
N GLU A 68 -5.55 16.35 -10.49
CA GLU A 68 -5.50 16.39 -11.96
C GLU A 68 -5.17 15.03 -12.57
N ILE A 69 -4.41 14.19 -11.85
CA ILE A 69 -4.07 12.83 -12.28
C ILE A 69 -5.33 11.96 -12.30
N GLU A 70 -6.18 12.08 -11.28
CA GLU A 70 -7.43 11.32 -11.15
C GLU A 70 -8.41 11.70 -12.27
N HIS A 71 -8.56 13.00 -12.52
CA HIS A 71 -9.37 13.50 -13.64
C HIS A 71 -8.89 13.02 -15.00
N ARG A 72 -7.57 12.92 -15.21
CA ARG A 72 -7.04 12.47 -16.51
C ARG A 72 -7.19 10.97 -16.70
N GLN A 73 -6.99 10.20 -15.63
CA GLN A 73 -7.03 8.74 -15.68
C GLN A 73 -8.45 8.17 -15.42
N ASN A 74 -9.41 9.02 -15.06
CA ASN A 74 -10.78 8.65 -14.65
C ASN A 74 -10.78 7.53 -13.60
N ARG A 75 -9.87 7.63 -12.62
CA ARG A 75 -9.76 6.70 -11.51
C ARG A 75 -9.11 7.38 -10.31
N SER A 76 -9.57 7.01 -9.11
CA SER A 76 -8.91 7.39 -7.86
C SER A 76 -7.52 6.77 -7.78
N VAL A 77 -6.54 7.59 -7.38
CA VAL A 77 -5.14 7.15 -7.16
C VAL A 77 -4.68 7.38 -5.73
N GLN A 78 -5.54 8.00 -4.91
CA GLN A 78 -5.24 8.32 -3.53
C GLN A 78 -6.49 8.20 -2.64
N LEU A 79 -6.30 8.03 -1.34
CA LEU A 79 -7.37 8.07 -0.33
C LEU A 79 -7.98 9.48 -0.23
N SER A 80 -9.31 9.57 -0.24
CA SER A 80 -10.05 10.81 -0.03
C SER A 80 -11.00 10.69 1.15
N LEU A 81 -11.15 11.78 1.92
CA LEU A 81 -12.10 11.86 3.03
C LEU A 81 -13.22 12.84 2.65
N VAL A 82 -14.46 12.36 2.66
CA VAL A 82 -15.68 13.14 2.42
C VAL A 82 -16.57 13.08 3.67
N PRO A 83 -16.52 14.09 4.55
CA PRO A 83 -17.39 14.17 5.71
C PRO A 83 -18.80 14.63 5.31
N VAL A 84 -19.81 13.90 5.78
CA VAL A 84 -21.24 14.25 5.65
C VAL A 84 -21.91 14.20 7.02
N GLU A 85 -23.09 14.79 7.15
CA GLU A 85 -23.88 14.75 8.38
C GLU A 85 -25.24 14.09 8.10
N TRP A 86 -25.59 13.09 8.90
CA TRP A 86 -26.86 12.39 8.81
C TRP A 86 -27.41 12.15 10.21
N ASP A 87 -28.65 12.57 10.47
CA ASP A 87 -29.31 12.45 11.78
C ASP A 87 -28.48 12.93 12.99
N GLY A 88 -27.70 14.00 12.80
CA GLY A 88 -26.82 14.58 13.83
C GLY A 88 -25.55 13.77 14.10
N ILE A 89 -25.25 12.76 13.27
CA ILE A 89 -24.03 11.97 13.30
C ILE A 89 -23.12 12.43 12.14
N LYS A 90 -21.84 12.63 12.45
CA LYS A 90 -20.80 12.91 11.46
C LYS A 90 -20.36 11.58 10.84
N VAL A 91 -20.57 11.42 9.53
CA VAL A 91 -20.13 10.26 8.78
C VAL A 91 -18.93 10.65 7.93
N ASN A 92 -17.78 10.07 8.23
CA ASN A 92 -16.54 10.22 7.49
C ASN A 92 -16.45 9.09 6.45
N LEU A 93 -16.78 9.42 5.19
CA LEU A 93 -16.66 8.49 4.06
C LEU A 93 -15.23 8.52 3.54
N LEU A 94 -14.54 7.39 3.59
CA LEU A 94 -13.17 7.21 3.13
C LEU A 94 -13.21 6.49 1.78
N ASP A 95 -13.02 7.24 0.70
CA ASP A 95 -12.97 6.71 -0.66
C ASP A 95 -11.57 6.24 -0.99
N THR A 96 -11.43 4.99 -1.45
CA THR A 96 -10.12 4.37 -1.70
C THR A 96 -9.93 4.01 -3.17
N PRO A 97 -8.68 4.04 -3.67
CA PRO A 97 -8.37 3.50 -4.98
C PRO A 97 -8.72 2.01 -5.09
N GLY A 98 -9.38 1.63 -6.18
CA GLY A 98 -9.70 0.22 -6.46
C GLY A 98 -8.61 -0.52 -7.27
N TYR A 99 -7.50 0.14 -7.59
CA TYR A 99 -6.43 -0.44 -8.40
C TYR A 99 -5.29 -0.94 -7.51
N ALA A 100 -4.85 -2.19 -7.73
CA ALA A 100 -3.91 -2.89 -6.85
C ALA A 100 -2.53 -2.22 -6.72
N ASP A 101 -2.15 -1.32 -7.62
CA ASP A 101 -0.90 -0.57 -7.52
C ASP A 101 -0.95 0.51 -6.41
N PHE A 102 -2.13 0.85 -5.90
CA PHE A 102 -2.36 1.85 -4.84
C PHE A 102 -2.87 1.22 -3.53
N VAL A 103 -2.54 -0.05 -3.28
CA VAL A 103 -2.97 -0.77 -2.06
C VAL A 103 -2.49 -0.09 -0.75
N GLY A 104 -1.41 0.70 -0.79
CA GLY A 104 -0.99 1.53 0.35
C GLY A 104 -2.05 2.53 0.80
N GLU A 105 -2.69 3.22 -0.16
CA GLU A 105 -3.76 4.18 0.09
C GLU A 105 -5.04 3.49 0.58
N LEU A 106 -5.35 2.29 0.05
CA LEU A 106 -6.44 1.45 0.54
C LEU A 106 -6.23 1.04 2.01
N ARG A 107 -5.03 0.57 2.37
CA ARG A 107 -4.69 0.16 3.74
C ARG A 107 -4.69 1.35 4.70
N ALA A 108 -4.24 2.52 4.26
CA ALA A 108 -4.40 3.76 5.03
C ALA A 108 -5.88 4.09 5.30
N GLY A 109 -6.76 3.88 4.31
CA GLY A 109 -8.21 4.01 4.47
C GLY A 109 -8.80 3.02 5.49
N LEU A 110 -8.39 1.74 5.41
CA LEU A 110 -8.79 0.72 6.39
C LEU A 110 -8.33 1.07 7.81
N ARG A 111 -7.11 1.59 7.96
CA ARG A 111 -6.58 2.04 9.26
C ARG A 111 -7.34 3.23 9.83
N ALA A 112 -7.85 4.09 8.97
CA ALA A 112 -8.62 5.28 9.33
C ALA A 112 -10.08 4.99 9.71
N ALA A 113 -10.61 3.82 9.33
CA ALA A 113 -12.03 3.48 9.45
C ALA A 113 -12.33 2.56 10.65
N ASP A 114 -13.59 2.54 11.05
CA ASP A 114 -14.12 1.59 12.04
C ASP A 114 -15.01 0.51 11.38
N ALA A 115 -15.39 0.69 10.10
CA ALA A 115 -16.15 -0.27 9.32
C ALA A 115 -15.86 -0.12 7.81
N ALA A 116 -16.08 -1.18 7.03
CA ALA A 116 -15.86 -1.21 5.59
C ALA A 116 -17.13 -1.53 4.79
N LEU A 117 -17.38 -0.76 3.73
CA LEU A 117 -18.39 -1.02 2.71
C LEU A 117 -17.73 -1.63 1.47
N PHE A 118 -18.00 -2.90 1.22
CA PHE A 118 -17.55 -3.63 0.04
C PHE A 118 -18.50 -3.35 -1.13
N VAL A 119 -18.06 -2.50 -2.05
CA VAL A 119 -18.80 -2.09 -3.24
C VAL A 119 -18.52 -3.06 -4.38
N VAL A 120 -19.54 -3.84 -4.74
CA VAL A 120 -19.48 -4.88 -5.76
C VAL A 120 -20.44 -4.53 -6.89
N SER A 121 -19.94 -4.52 -8.13
CA SER A 121 -20.81 -4.30 -9.27
C SER A 121 -21.54 -5.59 -9.64
N ALA A 122 -22.87 -5.51 -9.81
CA ALA A 122 -23.67 -6.59 -10.37
C ALA A 122 -23.29 -6.95 -11.82
N SER A 123 -22.57 -6.08 -12.52
CA SER A 123 -22.08 -6.33 -13.89
C SER A 123 -20.76 -7.11 -13.91
N ASP A 124 -19.88 -6.87 -12.94
CA ASP A 124 -18.51 -7.38 -12.93
C ASP A 124 -18.32 -8.58 -11.97
N GLY A 125 -19.21 -8.73 -10.98
CA GLY A 125 -19.13 -9.76 -9.95
C GLY A 125 -18.06 -9.47 -8.88
N VAL A 126 -17.72 -10.51 -8.11
CA VAL A 126 -16.67 -10.42 -7.06
C VAL A 126 -15.32 -10.80 -7.66
N ASP A 127 -14.43 -9.83 -7.79
CA ASP A 127 -13.07 -10.07 -8.25
C ASP A 127 -12.15 -10.61 -7.13
N GLY A 128 -11.02 -11.21 -7.53
CA GLY A 128 -10.08 -11.81 -6.58
C GLY A 128 -9.36 -10.77 -5.70
N SER A 129 -9.19 -9.53 -6.18
CA SER A 129 -8.57 -8.47 -5.37
C SER A 129 -9.47 -8.05 -4.20
N THR A 130 -10.78 -7.91 -4.44
CA THR A 130 -11.77 -7.64 -3.39
C THR A 130 -11.81 -8.77 -2.36
N ARG A 131 -11.69 -10.04 -2.78
CA ARG A 131 -11.61 -11.20 -1.85
C ARG A 131 -10.38 -11.14 -0.95
N MET A 132 -9.21 -10.80 -1.48
CA MET A 132 -8.01 -10.67 -0.65
C MET A 132 -8.16 -9.58 0.41
N VAL A 133 -8.80 -8.46 0.07
CA VAL A 133 -9.05 -7.37 1.04
C VAL A 133 -10.11 -7.78 2.05
N TRP A 134 -11.12 -8.55 1.64
CA TRP A 134 -12.11 -9.14 2.55
C TRP A 134 -11.46 -10.00 3.62
N GLU A 135 -10.53 -10.87 3.22
CA GLU A 135 -9.76 -11.71 4.15
C GLU A 135 -8.84 -10.89 5.06
N GLU A 136 -8.18 -9.83 4.55
CA GLU A 136 -7.40 -8.91 5.39
C GLU A 136 -8.26 -8.24 6.46
N CYS A 137 -9.47 -7.80 6.09
CA CYS A 137 -10.44 -7.25 7.02
C CYS A 137 -10.90 -8.29 8.06
N ALA A 138 -11.14 -9.53 7.61
CA ALA A 138 -11.52 -10.64 8.49
C ALA A 138 -10.45 -10.94 9.55
N ALA A 139 -9.17 -10.91 9.16
CA ALA A 139 -8.05 -11.22 10.05
C ALA A 139 -7.92 -10.26 11.25
N VAL A 140 -8.45 -9.04 11.12
CA VAL A 140 -8.45 -8.01 12.18
C VAL A 140 -9.84 -7.77 12.78
N GLY A 141 -10.85 -8.55 12.39
CA GLY A 141 -12.22 -8.39 12.87
C GLY A 141 -12.90 -7.10 12.42
N MET A 142 -12.50 -6.52 11.29
CA MET A 142 -13.09 -5.28 10.77
C MET A 142 -14.59 -5.50 10.44
N PRO A 143 -15.51 -4.70 11.00
CA PRO A 143 -16.93 -4.69 10.67
C PRO A 143 -17.17 -4.39 9.19
N ARG A 144 -18.10 -5.11 8.55
CA ARG A 144 -18.25 -5.10 7.08
C ARG A 144 -19.71 -5.18 6.63
N ALA A 145 -20.03 -4.51 5.53
CA ALA A 145 -21.25 -4.73 4.75
C ALA A 145 -20.97 -4.65 3.25
N ILE A 146 -21.93 -5.10 2.45
CA ILE A 146 -21.79 -5.20 0.99
C ILE A 146 -22.82 -4.29 0.31
N VAL A 147 -22.36 -3.54 -0.68
CA VAL A 147 -23.20 -2.69 -1.52
C VAL A 147 -23.11 -3.16 -2.96
N VAL A 148 -24.24 -3.59 -3.51
CA VAL A 148 -24.38 -3.99 -4.91
C VAL A 148 -24.76 -2.77 -5.76
N THR A 149 -23.91 -2.46 -6.74
CA THR A 149 -24.07 -1.33 -7.67
C THR A 149 -24.36 -1.82 -9.10
N HIS A 150 -24.68 -0.89 -10.00
CA HIS A 150 -24.93 -1.15 -11.43
C HIS A 150 -26.08 -2.13 -11.70
N LEU A 151 -27.14 -2.06 -10.89
CA LEU A 151 -28.36 -2.88 -11.06
C LEU A 151 -29.21 -2.47 -12.27
N GLU A 152 -28.93 -1.31 -12.86
CA GLU A 152 -29.54 -0.84 -14.11
C GLU A 152 -29.01 -1.58 -15.35
N ALA A 153 -27.93 -2.36 -15.23
CA ALA A 153 -27.41 -3.13 -16.34
C ALA A 153 -28.36 -4.28 -16.72
N ALA A 154 -28.53 -4.54 -18.03
CA ALA A 154 -29.55 -5.48 -18.54
C ALA A 154 -29.41 -6.94 -18.05
N ARG A 155 -28.26 -7.32 -17.48
CA ARG A 155 -27.99 -8.66 -16.92
C ARG A 155 -27.79 -8.65 -15.41
N ALA A 156 -27.98 -7.51 -14.75
CA ALA A 156 -27.82 -7.44 -13.31
C ALA A 156 -28.99 -8.14 -12.61
N ASP A 157 -28.66 -9.08 -11.73
CA ASP A 157 -29.60 -9.77 -10.86
C ASP A 157 -29.06 -9.66 -9.43
N PHE A 158 -29.83 -8.97 -8.57
CA PHE A 158 -29.43 -8.74 -7.18
C PHE A 158 -29.40 -10.02 -6.36
N GLU A 159 -30.33 -10.95 -6.60
CA GLU A 159 -30.42 -12.20 -5.84
C GLU A 159 -29.24 -13.12 -6.21
N GLU A 160 -28.94 -13.24 -7.51
CA GLU A 160 -27.76 -13.96 -8.00
C GLU A 160 -26.46 -13.34 -7.47
N MET A 161 -26.35 -12.01 -7.49
CA MET A 161 -25.18 -11.32 -6.95
C MET A 161 -25.05 -11.52 -5.44
N THR A 162 -26.16 -11.47 -4.69
CA THR A 162 -26.17 -11.73 -3.24
C THR A 162 -25.69 -13.15 -2.94
N ARG A 163 -26.15 -14.15 -3.69
CA ARG A 163 -25.66 -15.54 -3.57
C ARG A 163 -24.17 -15.64 -3.90
N THR A 164 -23.72 -14.97 -4.97
CA THR A 164 -22.30 -14.96 -5.34
C THR A 164 -21.44 -14.32 -4.24
N CYS A 165 -21.93 -13.26 -3.60
CA CYS A 165 -21.29 -12.67 -2.42
C CYS A 165 -21.29 -13.63 -1.23
N ALA A 166 -22.39 -14.33 -0.95
CA ALA A 166 -22.46 -15.33 0.11
C ALA A 166 -21.44 -16.47 -0.09
N GLU A 167 -21.34 -17.00 -1.30
CA GLU A 167 -20.34 -18.01 -1.66
C GLU A 167 -18.90 -17.49 -1.54
N ALA A 168 -18.67 -16.22 -1.86
CA ALA A 168 -17.33 -15.62 -1.81
C ALA A 168 -16.89 -15.18 -0.40
N PHE A 169 -17.85 -14.80 0.46
CA PHE A 169 -17.57 -14.04 1.69
C PHE A 169 -18.14 -14.67 2.96
N GLY A 170 -19.17 -15.54 2.86
CA GLY A 170 -19.81 -16.19 4.01
C GLY A 170 -18.97 -17.30 4.66
N GLY A 171 -17.85 -17.70 4.03
CA GLY A 171 -16.99 -18.76 4.56
C GLY A 171 -17.75 -20.09 4.64
N ASP A 172 -17.84 -20.66 5.84
CA ASP A 172 -18.57 -21.91 6.09
C ASP A 172 -20.08 -21.70 6.29
N ASP A 173 -20.54 -20.44 6.47
CA ASP A 173 -21.94 -20.09 6.66
C ASP A 173 -22.43 -19.08 5.61
N PRO A 174 -23.15 -19.53 4.56
CA PRO A 174 -23.70 -18.62 3.56
C PRO A 174 -24.82 -17.70 4.11
N ASP A 175 -25.45 -18.03 5.24
CA ASP A 175 -26.47 -17.20 5.89
C ASP A 175 -25.87 -16.06 6.73
N ALA A 176 -24.54 -16.01 6.88
CA ALA A 176 -23.83 -14.83 7.36
C ALA A 176 -23.92 -13.63 6.39
N VAL A 177 -24.26 -13.86 5.11
CA VAL A 177 -24.36 -12.82 4.08
C VAL A 177 -25.79 -12.76 3.55
N LEU A 178 -26.59 -11.84 4.08
CA LEU A 178 -28.02 -11.73 3.73
C LEU A 178 -28.42 -10.30 3.36
N PRO A 179 -29.40 -10.13 2.47
CA PRO A 179 -29.89 -8.82 2.10
C PRO A 179 -30.69 -8.20 3.25
N LEU A 180 -30.45 -6.93 3.58
CA LEU A 180 -31.35 -6.16 4.46
C LEU A 180 -32.57 -5.62 3.68
N TYR A 181 -32.35 -5.37 2.40
CA TYR A 181 -33.33 -4.85 1.47
C TYR A 181 -33.29 -5.66 0.19
N THR A 182 -34.45 -5.95 -0.38
CA THR A 182 -34.56 -6.55 -1.71
C THR A 182 -35.05 -5.52 -2.74
N PRO A 183 -34.67 -5.63 -4.02
CA PRO A 183 -35.12 -4.69 -5.04
C PRO A 183 -36.64 -4.69 -5.23
N LEU A 184 -37.23 -3.50 -5.29
CA LEU A 184 -38.59 -3.30 -5.77
C LEU A 184 -38.53 -2.99 -7.26
N HIS A 185 -39.11 -3.88 -8.06
CA HIS A 185 -39.14 -3.73 -9.52
C HIS A 185 -40.36 -2.96 -9.99
N GLY A 186 -40.15 -2.06 -10.95
CA GLY A 186 -41.19 -1.38 -11.69
C GLY A 186 -41.82 -2.26 -12.78
N PRO A 187 -42.75 -1.72 -13.58
CA PRO A 187 -43.36 -2.46 -14.68
C PRO A 187 -42.32 -2.86 -15.72
N GLN A 188 -42.45 -4.08 -16.27
CA GLN A 188 -41.59 -4.56 -17.35
C GLN A 188 -41.63 -3.63 -18.56
N GLY A 189 -40.45 -3.29 -19.06
CA GLY A 189 -40.26 -2.54 -20.29
C GLY A 189 -40.60 -3.35 -21.54
N PRO A 190 -40.60 -2.72 -22.72
CA PRO A 190 -40.83 -3.39 -24.01
C PRO A 190 -39.76 -4.45 -24.35
N ASP A 191 -38.61 -4.38 -23.70
CA ASP A 191 -37.48 -5.30 -23.76
C ASP A 191 -37.61 -6.48 -22.79
N GLY A 192 -38.67 -6.52 -21.97
CA GLY A 192 -38.91 -7.54 -20.95
C GLY A 192 -38.16 -7.33 -19.64
N HIS A 193 -37.36 -6.26 -19.52
CA HIS A 193 -36.62 -5.95 -18.30
C HIS A 193 -37.48 -5.14 -17.33
N ALA A 194 -37.49 -5.51 -16.05
CA ALA A 194 -38.19 -4.77 -15.00
C ALA A 194 -37.18 -3.90 -14.23
N PRO A 195 -37.15 -2.58 -14.43
CA PRO A 195 -36.17 -1.72 -13.80
C PRO A 195 -36.36 -1.71 -12.29
N VAL A 196 -35.28 -1.62 -11.54
CA VAL A 196 -35.35 -1.42 -10.08
C VAL A 196 -35.78 0.03 -9.82
N THR A 197 -36.96 0.21 -9.22
CA THR A 197 -37.53 1.54 -8.91
C THR A 197 -37.51 1.85 -7.43
N GLY A 198 -37.19 0.87 -6.58
CA GLY A 198 -37.20 1.03 -5.14
C GLY A 198 -36.58 -0.15 -4.40
N LEU A 199 -36.83 -0.22 -3.10
CA LEU A 199 -36.37 -1.28 -2.20
C LEU A 199 -37.51 -1.77 -1.31
N VAL A 200 -37.41 -3.00 -0.84
CA VAL A 200 -38.29 -3.58 0.17
C VAL A 200 -37.48 -3.82 1.43
N GLY A 201 -37.80 -3.11 2.51
CA GLY A 201 -37.13 -3.29 3.80
C GLY A 201 -37.62 -4.55 4.49
N LEU A 202 -36.74 -5.53 4.70
CA LEU A 202 -37.13 -6.82 5.28
C LEU A 202 -37.44 -6.70 6.77
N LEU A 203 -36.63 -5.94 7.53
CA LEU A 203 -36.89 -5.75 8.97
C LEU A 203 -38.14 -4.89 9.22
N SER A 204 -38.29 -3.79 8.48
CA SER A 204 -39.40 -2.83 8.63
C SER A 204 -40.71 -3.28 7.96
N GLN A 205 -40.64 -4.24 7.03
CA GLN A 205 -41.73 -4.65 6.15
C GLN A 205 -42.37 -3.47 5.40
N LYS A 206 -41.56 -2.55 4.89
CA LYS A 206 -42.01 -1.39 4.10
C LYS A 206 -41.48 -1.43 2.68
N LEU A 207 -42.25 -0.85 1.76
CA LEU A 207 -41.81 -0.54 0.40
C LEU A 207 -41.27 0.88 0.34
N PHE A 208 -40.12 1.05 -0.30
CA PHE A 208 -39.43 2.32 -0.49
C PHE A 208 -39.30 2.62 -1.99
N ASP A 209 -40.15 3.49 -2.52
CA ASP A 209 -40.15 3.88 -3.93
C ASP A 209 -39.30 5.14 -4.15
N TYR A 210 -38.41 5.08 -5.14
CA TYR A 210 -37.50 6.16 -5.55
C TYR A 210 -37.85 6.76 -6.92
N SER A 211 -38.96 6.35 -7.54
CA SER A 211 -39.39 6.81 -8.87
C SER A 211 -39.56 8.33 -8.99
N THR A 212 -39.79 9.03 -7.86
CA THR A 212 -39.90 10.49 -7.82
C THR A 212 -38.61 11.23 -7.49
N GLY A 213 -37.49 10.52 -7.34
CA GLY A 213 -36.18 11.10 -6.97
C GLY A 213 -35.99 11.43 -5.49
N GLU A 214 -36.96 11.03 -4.66
CA GLU A 214 -36.96 11.05 -3.20
C GLU A 214 -37.71 9.80 -2.73
N ARG A 215 -37.30 9.25 -1.58
CA ARG A 215 -37.87 8.05 -0.96
C ARG A 215 -39.33 8.28 -0.57
N LYS A 216 -40.20 7.37 -1.01
CA LYS A 216 -41.60 7.30 -0.58
C LYS A 216 -41.91 5.95 0.03
N GLU A 217 -42.48 5.99 1.22
CA GLU A 217 -42.80 4.81 2.02
C GLU A 217 -44.25 4.37 1.78
N SER A 218 -44.46 3.06 1.62
CA SER A 218 -45.78 2.45 1.55
C SER A 218 -45.80 1.05 2.16
N GLU A 219 -47.01 0.53 2.44
CA GLU A 219 -47.21 -0.84 2.90
C GLU A 219 -47.20 -1.82 1.72
N PRO A 220 -46.67 -3.04 1.89
CA PRO A 220 -46.80 -4.11 0.91
C PRO A 220 -48.26 -4.54 0.66
N GLY A 221 -48.56 -4.96 -0.58
CA GLY A 221 -49.83 -5.60 -0.92
C GLY A 221 -49.94 -7.04 -0.38
N GLU A 222 -51.16 -7.57 -0.28
CA GLU A 222 -51.41 -8.95 0.19
C GLU A 222 -50.68 -10.02 -0.63
N ASP A 223 -50.43 -9.75 -1.91
CA ASP A 223 -49.72 -10.61 -2.85
C ASP A 223 -48.20 -10.61 -2.67
N GLN A 224 -47.65 -9.52 -2.11
CA GLN A 224 -46.21 -9.36 -1.88
C GLN A 224 -45.78 -9.90 -0.50
N LEU A 225 -46.70 -9.89 0.49
CA LEU A 225 -46.40 -10.29 1.87
C LEU A 225 -45.77 -11.67 2.02
N PRO A 226 -46.25 -12.75 1.35
CA PRO A 226 -45.67 -14.09 1.55
C PRO A 226 -44.18 -14.16 1.19
N GLN A 227 -43.77 -13.50 0.10
CA GLN A 227 -42.37 -13.47 -0.34
C GLN A 227 -41.50 -12.63 0.61
N ILE A 228 -42.04 -11.52 1.11
CA ILE A 228 -41.35 -10.66 2.08
C ILE A 228 -41.18 -11.38 3.41
N GLU A 229 -42.20 -12.10 3.88
CA GLU A 229 -42.16 -12.86 5.14
C GLU A 229 -41.11 -13.97 5.09
N GLU A 230 -41.00 -14.71 3.98
CA GLU A 230 -39.98 -15.74 3.81
C GLU A 230 -38.56 -15.16 3.91
N ALA A 231 -38.26 -14.10 3.14
CA ALA A 231 -36.95 -13.45 3.17
C ALA A 231 -36.66 -12.80 4.52
N ARG A 232 -37.66 -12.19 5.16
CA ARG A 232 -37.53 -11.58 6.49
C ARG A 232 -37.23 -12.60 7.57
N ASN A 233 -37.91 -13.74 7.57
CA ASN A 233 -37.69 -14.77 8.59
C ASN A 233 -36.26 -15.31 8.51
N ARG A 234 -35.76 -15.58 7.29
CA ARG A 234 -34.36 -15.96 7.07
C ARG A 234 -33.39 -14.89 7.57
N LEU A 235 -33.67 -13.62 7.29
CA LEU A 235 -32.83 -12.51 7.78
C LEU A 235 -32.80 -12.43 9.31
N ILE A 236 -33.96 -12.53 9.97
CA ILE A 236 -34.04 -12.50 11.43
C ILE A 236 -33.28 -13.69 12.02
N GLU A 237 -33.46 -14.89 11.48
CA GLU A 237 -32.74 -16.09 11.93
C GLU A 237 -31.22 -15.91 11.81
N GLY A 238 -30.73 -15.36 10.69
CA GLY A 238 -29.31 -15.04 10.51
C GLY A 238 -28.82 -14.02 11.53
N ILE A 239 -29.51 -12.90 11.70
CA ILE A 239 -29.10 -11.84 12.66
C ILE A 239 -29.02 -12.39 14.09
N ILE A 240 -30.05 -13.11 14.56
CA ILE A 240 -30.11 -13.61 15.94
C ILE A 240 -29.05 -14.69 16.18
N SER A 241 -28.80 -15.55 15.19
CA SER A 241 -27.78 -16.60 15.29
C SER A 241 -26.39 -15.98 15.44
N GLU A 242 -26.08 -14.97 14.63
CA GLU A 242 -24.77 -14.31 14.61
C GLU A 242 -24.56 -13.28 15.74
N SER A 243 -25.64 -12.73 16.30
CA SER A 243 -25.58 -11.83 17.47
C SER A 243 -25.33 -12.59 18.79
N GLU A 244 -25.46 -13.93 18.78
CA GLU A 244 -25.44 -14.84 19.94
C GLU A 244 -26.42 -14.44 21.06
N ASP A 245 -27.59 -13.88 20.73
CA ASP A 245 -28.64 -13.58 21.71
C ASP A 245 -29.59 -14.78 21.91
N GLU A 246 -29.24 -15.66 22.86
CA GLU A 246 -30.06 -16.82 23.23
C GLU A 246 -31.49 -16.42 23.65
N THR A 247 -31.65 -15.25 24.27
CA THR A 247 -32.96 -14.81 24.77
C THR A 247 -33.88 -14.38 23.64
N LEU A 248 -33.32 -13.72 22.63
CA LEU A 248 -34.04 -13.29 21.45
C LEU A 248 -34.41 -14.49 20.57
N MET A 249 -33.51 -15.48 20.46
CA MET A 249 -33.76 -16.74 19.75
C MET A 249 -34.94 -17.51 20.35
N ASP A 250 -34.96 -17.69 21.68
CA ASP A 250 -36.06 -18.37 22.37
C ASP A 250 -37.41 -17.66 22.17
N ARG A 251 -37.41 -16.32 22.21
CA ARG A 251 -38.62 -15.52 21.98
C ARG A 251 -39.12 -15.65 20.54
N TYR A 252 -38.22 -15.59 19.57
CA TYR A 252 -38.53 -15.74 18.15
C TYR A 252 -39.08 -17.15 17.84
N LEU A 253 -38.41 -18.21 18.30
CA LEU A 253 -38.89 -19.60 18.17
C LEU A 253 -40.21 -19.85 18.92
N GLY A 254 -40.46 -19.11 20.00
CA GLY A 254 -41.72 -19.08 20.72
C GLY A 254 -42.88 -18.39 19.98
N GLY A 255 -42.62 -17.79 18.81
CA GLY A 255 -43.59 -17.07 17.99
C GLY A 255 -43.90 -15.66 18.50
N GLU A 256 -43.05 -15.09 19.35
CA GLU A 256 -43.19 -13.71 19.80
C GLU A 256 -42.84 -12.73 18.67
N GLN A 257 -43.61 -11.65 18.54
CA GLN A 257 -43.24 -10.56 17.62
C GLN A 257 -42.12 -9.72 18.23
N ILE A 258 -40.95 -9.76 17.60
CA ILE A 258 -39.81 -8.92 17.96
C ILE A 258 -39.96 -7.55 17.30
N ASP A 259 -39.75 -6.48 18.07
CA ASP A 259 -39.77 -5.12 17.54
C ASP A 259 -38.51 -4.82 16.71
N VAL A 260 -38.66 -3.95 15.71
CA VAL A 260 -37.59 -3.62 14.75
C VAL A 260 -36.37 -3.00 15.44
N LYS A 261 -36.56 -2.26 16.53
CA LYS A 261 -35.44 -1.62 17.24
C LYS A 261 -34.53 -2.66 17.88
N THR A 262 -35.12 -3.65 18.55
CA THR A 262 -34.36 -4.78 19.11
C THR A 262 -33.60 -5.54 18.02
N LEU A 263 -34.21 -5.77 16.85
CA LEU A 263 -33.53 -6.42 15.71
C LEU A 263 -32.35 -5.58 15.17
N ILE A 264 -32.48 -4.25 15.15
CA ILE A 264 -31.39 -3.35 14.74
C ILE A 264 -30.23 -3.38 15.74
N GLU A 265 -30.52 -3.41 17.05
CA GLU A 265 -29.49 -3.53 18.10
C GLU A 265 -28.73 -4.86 18.01
N ASP A 266 -29.39 -5.93 17.57
CA ASP A 266 -28.75 -7.23 17.33
C ASP A 266 -27.98 -7.29 16.01
N LEU A 267 -28.52 -6.66 14.95
CA LEU A 267 -27.83 -6.49 13.67
C LEU A 267 -26.51 -5.75 13.88
N GLU A 268 -26.53 -4.63 14.62
CA GLU A 268 -25.35 -3.85 14.94
C GLU A 268 -24.30 -4.72 15.64
N ARG A 269 -24.70 -5.48 16.67
CA ARG A 269 -23.81 -6.38 17.40
C ARG A 269 -23.17 -7.44 16.51
N ALA A 270 -23.95 -8.06 15.62
CA ALA A 270 -23.47 -9.09 14.70
C ALA A 270 -22.49 -8.51 13.65
N VAL A 271 -22.77 -7.30 13.15
CA VAL A 271 -21.88 -6.57 12.23
C VAL A 271 -20.60 -6.12 12.93
N ALA A 272 -20.69 -5.59 14.14
CA ALA A 272 -19.56 -5.13 14.94
C ALA A 272 -18.58 -6.26 15.29
N ARG A 273 -19.10 -7.47 15.48
CA ARG A 273 -18.29 -8.69 15.66
C ARG A 273 -17.65 -9.20 14.37
N GLY A 274 -18.08 -8.69 13.22
CA GLY A 274 -17.57 -9.10 11.91
C GLY A 274 -17.97 -10.52 11.52
N VAL A 275 -19.14 -10.98 11.95
CA VAL A 275 -19.68 -12.32 11.67
C VAL A 275 -20.95 -12.30 10.80
N PHE A 276 -21.68 -11.18 10.79
CA PHE A 276 -22.81 -10.96 9.88
C PHE A 276 -22.53 -9.79 8.92
N PHE A 277 -22.90 -9.96 7.65
CA PHE A 277 -22.54 -9.06 6.56
C PHE A 277 -23.77 -8.67 5.74
N PRO A 278 -24.42 -7.55 6.06
CA PRO A 278 -25.63 -7.14 5.38
C PRO A 278 -25.36 -6.71 3.92
N VAL A 279 -26.27 -7.09 3.02
CA VAL A 279 -26.22 -6.73 1.59
C VAL A 279 -27.30 -5.70 1.27
N LEU A 280 -26.93 -4.65 0.54
CA LEU A 280 -27.81 -3.58 0.09
C LEU A 280 -27.57 -3.27 -1.39
N ALA A 281 -28.59 -2.75 -2.05
CA ALA A 281 -28.50 -2.23 -3.41
C ALA A 281 -28.34 -0.71 -3.37
N ALA A 282 -27.48 -0.14 -4.21
CA ALA A 282 -27.39 1.30 -4.38
C ALA A 282 -27.15 1.73 -5.82
N ALA A 283 -27.76 2.85 -6.20
CA ALA A 283 -27.55 3.50 -7.49
C ALA A 283 -27.53 5.02 -7.34
N PRO A 284 -26.77 5.75 -8.18
CA PRO A 284 -26.73 7.20 -8.14
C PRO A 284 -28.11 7.81 -8.41
N ALA A 285 -28.32 9.03 -7.92
CA ALA A 285 -29.55 9.77 -8.16
C ALA A 285 -29.71 10.11 -9.65
N GLY A 286 -30.95 9.99 -10.15
CA GLY A 286 -31.30 10.48 -11.48
C GLY A 286 -31.14 12.00 -11.60
N GLU A 287 -31.18 12.52 -12.84
CA GLU A 287 -31.03 13.96 -13.05
C GLU A 287 -32.14 14.76 -12.34
N GLY A 288 -31.75 15.70 -11.49
CA GLY A 288 -32.68 16.52 -10.70
C GLY A 288 -33.26 15.85 -9.46
N ALA A 289 -32.95 14.58 -9.22
CA ALA A 289 -33.29 13.88 -7.98
C ALA A 289 -32.37 14.30 -6.83
N LYS A 290 -32.86 14.19 -5.59
CA LYS A 290 -32.06 14.48 -4.38
C LYS A 290 -31.51 13.23 -3.73
N GLN A 291 -32.06 12.06 -4.04
CA GLN A 291 -31.69 10.80 -3.41
C GLN A 291 -31.50 9.73 -4.49
N GLY A 292 -30.45 8.95 -4.34
CA GLY A 292 -30.23 7.74 -5.14
C GLY A 292 -30.96 6.55 -4.54
N LEU A 293 -31.20 5.52 -5.35
CA LEU A 293 -31.73 4.25 -4.85
C LEU A 293 -30.81 3.72 -3.73
N GLY A 294 -31.38 3.36 -2.57
CA GLY A 294 -30.64 2.74 -1.46
C GLY A 294 -29.72 3.66 -0.66
N THR A 295 -29.57 4.92 -1.07
CA THR A 295 -28.65 5.86 -0.41
C THR A 295 -29.10 6.26 0.99
N VAL A 296 -30.42 6.33 1.22
CA VAL A 296 -30.97 6.66 2.54
C VAL A 296 -30.79 5.47 3.48
N GLU A 297 -31.10 4.27 2.99
CA GLU A 297 -30.96 3.01 3.72
C GLU A 297 -29.50 2.73 4.10
N LEU A 298 -28.55 3.07 3.22
CA LEU A 298 -27.13 3.00 3.54
C LEU A 298 -26.72 3.98 4.64
N LEU A 299 -27.21 5.21 4.63
CA LEU A 299 -26.94 6.17 5.72
C LEU A 299 -27.58 5.72 7.04
N GLU A 300 -28.77 5.14 6.99
CA GLU A 300 -29.44 4.52 8.14
C GLU A 300 -28.64 3.31 8.67
N LEU A 301 -28.12 2.43 7.79
CA LEU A 301 -27.23 1.33 8.18
C LEU A 301 -25.94 1.86 8.83
N ILE A 302 -25.27 2.83 8.22
CA ILE A 302 -24.02 3.38 8.74
C ILE A 302 -24.23 3.99 10.13
N THR A 303 -25.35 4.68 10.35
CA THR A 303 -25.60 5.36 11.63
C THR A 303 -26.16 4.44 12.71
N GLY A 304 -26.95 3.43 12.34
CA GLY A 304 -27.65 2.55 13.28
C GLY A 304 -27.16 1.10 13.38
N GLY A 305 -26.56 0.55 12.33
CA GLY A 305 -26.13 -0.86 12.25
C GLY A 305 -24.63 -1.07 12.12
N PHE A 306 -23.84 0.00 12.02
CA PHE A 306 -22.38 -0.06 12.14
C PHE A 306 -21.92 0.38 13.53
N PRO A 307 -20.79 -0.18 14.01
CA PRO A 307 -20.28 0.13 15.33
C PRO A 307 -19.86 1.58 15.45
N THR A 308 -19.90 2.07 16.68
CA THR A 308 -19.28 3.33 17.05
C THR A 308 -17.75 3.16 17.17
N PRO A 309 -16.97 4.25 17.14
CA PRO A 309 -15.53 4.19 17.43
C PRO A 309 -15.18 3.57 18.80
N PHE A 310 -16.14 3.45 19.74
CA PHE A 310 -15.90 2.77 21.03
C PHE A 310 -15.74 1.26 20.90
N GLU A 311 -16.31 0.68 19.86
CA GLU A 311 -16.45 -0.76 19.67
C GLU A 311 -15.35 -1.31 18.76
N HIS A 312 -14.59 -0.43 18.12
CA HIS A 312 -13.41 -0.81 17.37
C HIS A 312 -12.19 -0.91 18.29
N PRO A 313 -11.43 -2.03 18.27
CA PRO A 313 -10.22 -2.16 19.06
C PRO A 313 -9.20 -1.11 18.66
N THR A 314 -8.55 -0.51 19.66
CA THR A 314 -7.38 0.36 19.43
C THR A 314 -6.15 -0.53 19.21
N PRO A 315 -5.29 -0.23 18.21
CA PRO A 315 -4.04 -0.96 18.02
C PRO A 315 -3.17 -0.93 19.29
N GLY A 316 -2.25 -1.90 19.42
CA GLY A 316 -1.36 -1.94 20.58
C GLY A 316 -0.56 -0.65 20.74
N VAL A 317 -0.44 -0.13 21.97
CA VAL A 317 0.34 1.08 22.25
C VAL A 317 1.45 0.76 23.26
N THR A 318 2.63 1.29 23.00
CA THR A 318 3.80 1.17 23.86
C THR A 318 4.39 2.54 24.17
N THR A 319 5.18 2.63 25.24
CA THR A 319 6.14 3.73 25.41
C THR A 319 7.28 3.56 24.40
N ILE A 320 8.05 4.62 24.12
CA ILE A 320 9.27 4.54 23.28
C ILE A 320 10.27 3.44 23.70
N ASP A 321 10.33 3.06 24.99
CA ASP A 321 11.17 1.96 25.48
C ASP A 321 10.56 0.55 25.27
N GLY A 322 9.44 0.43 24.54
CA GLY A 322 8.76 -0.83 24.23
C GLY A 322 7.89 -1.41 25.36
N LYS A 323 7.60 -0.65 26.42
CA LYS A 323 6.69 -1.11 27.50
C LYS A 323 5.24 -0.91 27.07
N PRO A 324 4.34 -1.91 27.21
CA PRO A 324 2.92 -1.73 26.94
C PRO A 324 2.31 -0.58 27.74
N ARG A 325 1.47 0.21 27.08
CA ARG A 325 0.69 1.30 27.65
C ARG A 325 -0.79 1.04 27.37
N GLU A 326 -1.57 0.81 28.41
CA GLU A 326 -3.02 0.66 28.24
C GLU A 326 -3.65 2.02 27.89
N ILE A 327 -4.40 2.03 26.79
CA ILE A 327 -5.15 3.19 26.32
C ILE A 327 -6.62 2.80 26.28
N LYS A 328 -7.44 3.59 26.96
CA LYS A 328 -8.89 3.42 26.87
C LYS A 328 -9.35 3.96 25.51
N ALA A 329 -10.00 3.10 24.74
CA ALA A 329 -10.54 3.44 23.42
C ALA A 329 -11.49 4.65 23.54
N CYS A 330 -11.28 5.63 22.65
CA CYS A 330 -12.14 6.80 22.50
C CYS A 330 -12.34 7.64 23.79
N ASP A 331 -11.38 7.63 24.71
CA ASP A 331 -11.39 8.51 25.89
C ASP A 331 -10.92 9.92 25.52
N THR A 332 -11.84 10.88 25.42
CA THR A 332 -11.53 12.26 24.97
C THR A 332 -10.67 13.05 25.96
N GLU A 333 -10.67 12.67 27.23
CA GLU A 333 -9.87 13.29 28.30
C GLU A 333 -8.62 12.46 28.66
N GLY A 334 -8.42 11.33 27.97
CA GLY A 334 -7.27 10.45 28.13
C GLY A 334 -5.98 10.97 27.51
N PRO A 335 -4.89 10.16 27.55
CA PRO A 335 -3.64 10.46 26.87
C PRO A 335 -3.88 10.64 25.36
N LEU A 336 -3.23 11.63 24.75
CA LEU A 336 -3.30 11.78 23.30
C LEU A 336 -2.59 10.60 22.62
N VAL A 337 -3.34 9.86 21.82
CA VAL A 337 -2.82 8.87 20.87
C VAL A 337 -3.54 9.08 19.55
N ALA A 338 -2.79 9.54 18.56
CA ALA A 338 -3.29 9.75 17.21
C ALA A 338 -2.25 9.25 16.20
N GLU A 339 -2.66 9.03 14.96
CA GLU A 339 -1.80 8.50 13.91
C GLU A 339 -1.98 9.29 12.63
N VAL A 340 -0.89 9.57 11.94
CA VAL A 340 -0.93 10.18 10.62
C VAL A 340 -1.27 9.09 9.60
N VAL A 341 -2.52 9.02 9.17
CA VAL A 341 -2.97 8.01 8.20
C VAL A 341 -2.60 8.35 6.77
N LYS A 342 -2.39 9.64 6.47
CA LYS A 342 -1.97 10.10 5.14
C LYS A 342 -1.31 11.46 5.21
N THR A 343 -0.23 11.65 4.46
CA THR A 343 0.40 12.95 4.24
C THR A 343 0.30 13.36 2.79
N ALA A 344 -0.14 14.60 2.55
CA ALA A 344 -0.14 15.22 1.23
C ALA A 344 0.43 16.63 1.31
N SER A 345 1.18 17.07 0.30
CA SER A 345 1.50 18.50 0.21
C SER A 345 0.28 19.29 -0.29
N ASP A 346 0.29 20.59 -0.06
CA ASP A 346 -0.64 21.55 -0.66
C ASP A 346 0.20 22.75 -1.12
N PRO A 347 -0.01 23.27 -2.36
CA PRO A 347 0.79 24.38 -2.88
C PRO A 347 0.75 25.66 -2.02
N TYR A 348 -0.32 25.86 -1.24
CA TYR A 348 -0.55 27.07 -0.46
C TYR A 348 -0.28 26.87 1.03
N VAL A 349 -0.68 25.72 1.58
CA VAL A 349 -0.62 25.43 3.03
C VAL A 349 0.65 24.68 3.43
N GLY A 350 1.32 24.02 2.47
CA GLY A 350 2.45 23.13 2.74
C GLY A 350 1.98 21.70 3.03
N ARG A 351 2.68 20.93 3.86
CA ARG A 351 2.22 19.59 4.25
C ARG A 351 0.89 19.65 5.00
N VAL A 352 -0.01 18.76 4.64
CA VAL A 352 -1.31 18.51 5.27
C VAL A 352 -1.36 17.02 5.59
N SER A 353 -1.51 16.72 6.87
CA SER A 353 -1.55 15.35 7.38
C SER A 353 -2.97 15.02 7.82
N LEU A 354 -3.58 14.01 7.22
CA LEU A 354 -4.82 13.42 7.73
C LEU A 354 -4.47 12.57 8.95
N VAL A 355 -5.11 12.86 10.07
CA VAL A 355 -4.82 12.26 11.37
C VAL A 355 -6.06 11.60 11.93
N ARG A 356 -5.91 10.33 12.35
CA ARG A 356 -6.91 9.58 13.12
C ARG A 356 -6.61 9.72 14.60
N VAL A 357 -7.55 10.20 15.40
CA VAL A 357 -7.38 10.30 16.86
C VAL A 357 -8.02 9.08 17.52
N PHE A 358 -7.23 8.26 18.22
CA PHE A 358 -7.71 7.06 18.91
C PHE A 358 -8.02 7.32 20.39
N SER A 359 -7.28 8.22 21.03
CA SER A 359 -7.49 8.66 22.41
C SER A 359 -7.05 10.11 22.61
N GLY A 360 -7.64 10.78 23.61
CA GLY A 360 -7.43 12.19 23.91
C GLY A 360 -8.14 13.13 22.93
N THR A 361 -7.68 14.38 22.92
CA THR A 361 -8.20 15.42 22.02
C THR A 361 -7.05 16.21 21.43
N LEU A 362 -6.98 16.27 20.10
CA LEU A 362 -6.00 17.07 19.37
C LEU A 362 -6.50 18.51 19.24
N ARG A 363 -5.67 19.49 19.64
CA ARG A 363 -6.02 20.92 19.58
C ARG A 363 -4.96 21.73 18.84
N PRO A 364 -5.35 22.80 18.13
CA PRO A 364 -4.38 23.74 17.56
C PRO A 364 -3.44 24.28 18.65
N ASP A 365 -2.21 24.61 18.24
CA ASP A 365 -1.16 25.18 19.09
C ASP A 365 -0.60 24.26 20.19
N GLN A 366 -1.14 23.06 20.36
CA GLN A 366 -0.59 22.03 21.25
C GLN A 366 0.78 21.56 20.75
N THR A 367 1.72 21.33 21.67
CA THR A 367 2.96 20.62 21.35
C THR A 367 2.75 19.13 21.53
N VAL A 368 3.04 18.36 20.49
CA VAL A 368 2.96 16.90 20.46
C VAL A 368 4.34 16.31 20.22
N HIS A 369 4.52 15.06 20.59
CA HIS A 369 5.64 14.24 20.17
C HIS A 369 5.23 13.42 18.95
N VAL A 370 6.04 13.46 17.90
CA VAL A 370 5.94 12.60 16.71
C VAL A 370 6.93 11.47 16.90
N SER A 371 6.44 10.24 16.93
CA SER A 371 7.24 9.02 17.00
C SER A 371 7.17 8.28 15.67
N GLY A 372 8.32 8.09 15.03
CA GLY A 372 8.47 7.29 13.82
C GLY A 372 8.46 5.78 14.08
N HIS A 373 8.37 5.00 12.99
CA HIS A 373 8.27 3.53 13.05
C HIS A 373 9.49 2.79 12.48
N GLY A 374 10.69 3.38 12.47
CA GLY A 374 11.91 2.63 12.18
C GLY A 374 11.98 1.99 10.79
N LEU A 375 11.37 2.60 9.76
CA LEU A 375 11.35 2.09 8.38
C LEU A 375 12.65 2.40 7.60
N SER A 376 13.80 2.40 8.29
CA SER A 376 15.11 2.77 7.74
C SER A 376 15.51 1.92 6.55
N ASP A 377 15.15 0.63 6.57
CA ASP A 377 15.46 -0.33 5.51
C ASP A 377 14.69 -0.04 4.21
N ARG A 378 13.64 0.80 4.29
CA ARG A 378 12.87 1.33 3.15
C ARG A 378 13.25 2.77 2.80
N GLY A 379 14.32 3.30 3.38
CA GLY A 379 14.82 4.65 3.11
C GLY A 379 14.12 5.76 3.90
N HIS A 380 13.35 5.40 4.94
CA HIS A 380 12.67 6.35 5.83
C HIS A 380 13.43 6.41 7.16
N GLU A 381 14.08 7.54 7.43
CA GLU A 381 14.83 7.71 8.69
C GLU A 381 13.86 7.69 9.87
N ASP A 382 14.16 6.86 10.87
CA ASP A 382 13.44 6.90 12.12
C ASP A 382 13.63 8.26 12.78
N HIS A 383 12.58 8.78 13.40
CA HIS A 383 12.63 10.11 13.95
C HIS A 383 11.69 10.27 15.14
N ASP A 384 12.21 10.97 16.15
CA ASP A 384 11.46 11.41 17.31
C ASP A 384 11.60 12.92 17.41
N VAL A 385 10.49 13.64 17.32
CA VAL A 385 10.53 15.11 17.30
C VAL A 385 9.31 15.73 17.93
N ASP A 386 9.53 16.80 18.69
CA ASP A 386 8.45 17.63 19.20
C ASP A 386 7.99 18.61 18.12
N GLU A 387 6.71 18.59 17.80
CA GLU A 387 6.09 19.49 16.84
C GLU A 387 4.91 20.25 17.44
N ARG A 388 4.65 21.45 16.92
CA ARG A 388 3.48 22.25 17.30
C ARG A 388 2.38 22.04 16.28
N ILE A 389 1.23 21.56 16.75
CA ILE A 389 0.04 21.35 15.93
C ILE A 389 -0.42 22.68 15.32
N GLY A 390 -0.53 22.70 14.00
CA GLY A 390 -1.02 23.84 13.26
C GLY A 390 -2.55 23.98 13.30
N ALA A 391 -3.10 24.65 12.28
CA ALA A 391 -4.54 24.74 12.13
C ALA A 391 -5.13 23.38 11.80
N LEU A 392 -6.29 23.08 12.40
CA LEU A 392 -7.07 21.88 12.12
C LEU A 392 -8.17 22.19 11.11
N SER A 393 -8.42 21.26 10.20
CA SER A 393 -9.52 21.33 9.24
C SER A 393 -10.11 19.95 8.97
N THR A 394 -11.29 19.92 8.37
CA THR A 394 -11.80 18.74 7.67
C THR A 394 -11.79 19.01 6.17
N PRO A 395 -11.38 18.05 5.34
CA PRO A 395 -11.39 18.22 3.89
C PRO A 395 -12.82 18.15 3.36
N PHE A 396 -13.07 18.82 2.24
CA PHE A 396 -14.25 18.64 1.41
C PHE A 396 -13.87 18.96 -0.03
N GLY A 397 -13.40 17.95 -0.76
CA GLY A 397 -12.66 18.11 -2.00
C GLY A 397 -11.42 18.99 -1.78
N LYS A 398 -11.22 19.98 -2.66
CA LYS A 398 -10.08 20.93 -2.57
C LYS A 398 -10.17 21.90 -1.39
N GLN A 399 -11.31 21.98 -0.71
CA GLN A 399 -11.52 22.94 0.37
C GLN A 399 -11.14 22.34 1.72
N GLN A 400 -10.49 23.15 2.55
CA GLN A 400 -10.21 22.82 3.94
C GLN A 400 -11.14 23.64 4.83
N ARG A 401 -12.09 22.98 5.51
CA ARG A 401 -13.05 23.63 6.40
C ARG A 401 -12.49 23.64 7.84
N PRO A 402 -12.20 24.81 8.44
CA PRO A 402 -11.56 24.85 9.75
C PRO A 402 -12.39 24.22 10.86
N VAL A 403 -11.73 23.52 11.79
CA VAL A 403 -12.32 22.98 13.03
C VAL A 403 -11.49 23.41 14.24
N THR A 404 -12.10 23.43 15.42
CA THR A 404 -11.43 23.92 16.64
C THR A 404 -10.65 22.86 17.40
N HIS A 405 -10.99 21.59 17.18
CA HIS A 405 -10.38 20.42 17.82
C HIS A 405 -10.73 19.15 17.03
N GLY A 406 -10.00 18.06 17.28
CA GLY A 406 -10.34 16.70 16.85
C GLY A 406 -10.38 15.79 18.07
N ILE A 407 -11.55 15.23 18.38
CA ILE A 407 -11.73 14.30 19.49
C ILE A 407 -11.32 12.88 19.11
N ALA A 408 -11.08 12.03 20.11
CA ALA A 408 -10.95 10.59 19.90
C ALA A 408 -12.16 10.01 19.15
N GLY A 409 -11.89 9.13 18.19
CA GLY A 409 -12.88 8.57 17.29
C GLY A 409 -13.19 9.41 16.05
N ASP A 410 -12.55 10.58 15.85
CA ASP A 410 -12.69 11.41 14.64
C ASP A 410 -11.42 11.46 13.78
N LEU A 411 -11.55 11.99 12.55
CA LEU A 411 -10.46 12.30 11.62
C LEU A 411 -10.39 13.81 11.37
N VAL A 412 -9.16 14.34 11.36
CA VAL A 412 -8.88 15.75 11.10
C VAL A 412 -7.62 15.91 10.26
N CYS A 413 -7.59 16.94 9.41
CA CYS A 413 -6.38 17.38 8.73
C CYS A 413 -5.61 18.36 9.63
N VAL A 414 -4.31 18.14 9.76
CA VAL A 414 -3.37 19.03 10.44
C VAL A 414 -2.49 19.71 9.41
N ALA A 415 -2.52 21.04 9.39
CA ALA A 415 -1.63 21.83 8.55
C ALA A 415 -0.24 21.98 9.19
N LYS A 416 0.81 21.94 8.36
CA LYS A 416 2.20 22.30 8.71
C LYS A 416 2.88 21.40 9.75
N LEU A 417 2.59 20.10 9.75
CA LEU A 417 3.49 19.13 10.36
C LEU A 417 4.71 18.97 9.45
N GLY A 418 5.88 19.37 9.95
CA GLY A 418 7.09 19.55 9.16
C GLY A 418 7.81 18.25 8.87
N ARG A 419 7.89 17.36 9.87
CA ARG A 419 8.61 16.08 9.81
C ARG A 419 7.69 14.88 9.86
N ALA A 420 6.49 15.00 10.43
CA ALA A 420 5.56 13.87 10.46
C ALA A 420 5.27 13.31 9.05
N GLU A 421 5.23 11.99 8.98
CA GLU A 421 5.06 11.14 7.80
C GLU A 421 3.86 10.20 7.99
N THR A 422 3.42 9.59 6.89
CA THR A 422 2.35 8.59 6.94
C THR A 422 2.79 7.37 7.75
N GLY A 423 2.02 7.03 8.78
CA GLY A 423 2.30 5.97 9.73
C GLY A 423 2.65 6.48 11.12
N ASP A 424 3.16 7.71 11.25
CA ASP A 424 3.71 8.17 12.53
C ASP A 424 2.65 8.32 13.63
N THR A 425 3.09 8.03 14.86
CA THR A 425 2.27 8.23 16.07
C THR A 425 2.45 9.65 16.60
N LEU A 426 1.33 10.33 16.86
CA LEU A 426 1.27 11.62 17.55
C LEU A 426 0.80 11.40 19.00
N SER A 427 1.61 11.85 19.96
CA SER A 427 1.34 11.70 21.39
C SER A 427 1.64 12.98 22.18
N ALA A 428 1.32 13.00 23.47
CA ALA A 428 1.69 14.14 24.31
C ALA A 428 3.22 14.21 24.48
N LYS A 429 3.79 15.42 24.48
CA LYS A 429 5.24 15.63 24.66
C LYS A 429 5.77 15.00 25.95
N GLU A 430 5.00 15.06 27.02
CA GLU A 430 5.37 14.55 28.34
C GLU A 430 5.15 13.04 28.49
N ASP A 431 4.44 12.42 27.55
CA ASP A 431 4.15 10.98 27.51
C ASP A 431 4.31 10.48 26.05
N PRO A 432 5.56 10.36 25.55
CA PRO A 432 5.82 9.83 24.22
C PRO A 432 5.37 8.37 24.08
N LEU A 433 4.52 8.14 23.08
CA LEU A 433 3.93 6.83 22.79
C LEU A 433 4.21 6.41 21.36
N LEU A 434 4.20 5.11 21.15
CA LEU A 434 4.36 4.45 19.87
C LEU A 434 3.24 3.44 19.68
N MET A 435 2.44 3.63 18.63
CA MET A 435 1.40 2.69 18.27
C MET A 435 1.96 1.56 17.39
N GLU A 436 1.35 0.40 17.42
CA GLU A 436 1.74 -0.72 16.55
C GLU A 436 1.55 -0.32 15.08
N PRO A 437 2.61 -0.31 14.26
CA PRO A 437 2.51 0.07 12.86
C PRO A 437 1.70 -0.96 12.08
N TRP A 438 0.99 -0.52 11.05
CA TRP A 438 0.32 -1.46 10.14
C TRP A 438 1.27 -1.91 9.03
N GLU A 439 1.08 -3.14 8.53
CA GLU A 439 1.96 -3.69 7.50
C GLU A 439 1.73 -3.00 6.14
N MET A 440 2.80 -2.40 5.60
CA MET A 440 2.82 -1.85 4.24
C MET A 440 3.48 -2.82 3.26
N PRO A 441 2.96 -2.97 2.03
CA PRO A 441 3.53 -3.87 1.03
C PRO A 441 4.93 -3.43 0.59
N ASP A 442 5.77 -4.39 0.21
CA ASP A 442 7.09 -4.11 -0.34
C ASP A 442 6.99 -3.63 -1.80
N PRO A 443 7.65 -2.52 -2.18
CA PRO A 443 7.75 -2.11 -3.57
C PRO A 443 8.81 -2.91 -4.32
N LEU A 444 8.37 -3.61 -5.38
CA LEU A 444 9.20 -4.61 -6.08
C LEU A 444 9.47 -4.26 -7.54
N LEU A 445 8.84 -3.21 -8.08
CA LEU A 445 9.10 -2.71 -9.42
C LEU A 445 10.19 -1.62 -9.36
N PRO A 446 11.39 -1.85 -9.93
CA PRO A 446 12.43 -0.83 -10.00
C PRO A 446 12.17 0.16 -11.13
N LEU A 447 12.29 1.45 -10.81
CA LEU A 447 12.29 2.55 -11.77
C LEU A 447 13.62 3.30 -11.64
N ALA A 448 14.58 2.95 -12.50
CA ALA A 448 15.85 3.68 -12.57
C ALA A 448 15.65 4.99 -13.34
N ILE A 449 16.09 6.10 -12.75
CA ILE A 449 15.84 7.45 -13.27
C ILE A 449 17.12 8.28 -13.30
N GLU A 450 17.20 9.16 -14.28
CA GLU A 450 18.25 10.17 -14.42
C GLU A 450 17.60 11.55 -14.61
N ALA A 451 18.25 12.61 -14.12
CA ALA A 451 17.76 13.97 -14.32
C ALA A 451 17.83 14.33 -15.82
N HIS A 452 16.74 14.86 -16.37
CA HIS A 452 16.69 15.22 -17.79
C HIS A 452 17.65 16.38 -18.12
N SER A 453 17.84 17.30 -17.16
CA SER A 453 18.76 18.43 -17.28
C SER A 453 19.51 18.70 -15.98
N LYS A 454 20.58 19.49 -16.07
CA LYS A 454 21.33 19.94 -14.88
C LYS A 454 20.47 20.74 -13.89
N ALA A 455 19.47 21.47 -14.37
CA ALA A 455 18.54 22.19 -13.50
C ALA A 455 17.59 21.26 -12.74
N ASP A 456 17.27 20.10 -13.33
CA ASP A 456 16.51 19.03 -12.67
C ASP A 456 17.40 18.30 -11.65
N GLU A 457 18.68 18.07 -11.96
CA GLU A 457 19.65 17.44 -11.07
C GLU A 457 19.74 18.17 -9.71
N ASP A 458 19.79 19.51 -9.74
CA ASP A 458 19.83 20.34 -8.53
C ASP A 458 18.58 20.18 -7.63
N LYS A 459 17.44 19.78 -8.21
CA LYS A 459 16.14 19.65 -7.51
C LYS A 459 15.75 18.20 -7.22
N LEU A 460 16.35 17.24 -7.94
CA LEU A 460 15.93 15.84 -7.94
C LEU A 460 15.92 15.23 -6.54
N SER A 461 17.01 15.43 -5.79
CA SER A 461 17.13 14.90 -4.42
C SER A 461 15.99 15.40 -3.50
N GLN A 462 15.66 16.69 -3.57
CA GLN A 462 14.56 17.25 -2.77
C GLN A 462 13.19 16.76 -3.23
N GLY A 463 12.97 16.64 -4.55
CA GLY A 463 11.72 16.14 -5.11
C GLY A 463 11.45 14.68 -4.70
N LEU A 464 12.46 13.82 -4.83
CA LEU A 464 12.37 12.40 -4.44
C LEU A 464 12.14 12.22 -2.94
N SER A 465 12.87 12.97 -2.10
CA SER A 465 12.71 12.88 -0.65
C SER A 465 11.29 13.25 -0.22
N ARG A 466 10.68 14.27 -0.85
CA ARG A 466 9.28 14.65 -0.57
C ARG A 466 8.29 13.61 -1.08
N LEU A 467 8.55 13.04 -2.25
CA LEU A 467 7.68 12.01 -2.83
C LEU A 467 7.62 10.76 -1.95
N VAL A 468 8.77 10.28 -1.46
CA VAL A 468 8.84 9.12 -0.58
C VAL A 468 8.21 9.40 0.78
N ALA A 469 8.41 10.59 1.36
CA ALA A 469 7.77 10.96 2.63
C ALA A 469 6.22 11.04 2.54
N GLU A 470 5.66 11.30 1.35
CA GLU A 470 4.21 11.27 1.12
C GLU A 470 3.67 9.83 1.00
N ASP A 471 4.46 8.92 0.44
CA ASP A 471 4.07 7.55 0.13
C ASP A 471 5.05 6.51 0.73
N PRO A 472 4.73 5.93 1.90
CA PRO A 472 5.59 4.95 2.56
C PRO A 472 5.67 3.61 1.82
N THR A 473 4.89 3.42 0.75
CA THR A 473 5.00 2.26 -0.14
C THR A 473 5.99 2.47 -1.29
N MET A 474 6.62 3.64 -1.38
CA MET A 474 7.80 3.86 -2.23
C MET A 474 9.09 3.68 -1.43
N ARG A 475 10.14 3.22 -2.12
CA ARG A 475 11.50 3.17 -1.56
C ARG A 475 12.49 3.80 -2.52
N LEU A 476 13.25 4.78 -2.05
CA LEU A 476 14.35 5.37 -2.79
C LEU A 476 15.65 4.63 -2.48
N GLU A 477 16.34 4.18 -3.52
CA GLU A 477 17.67 3.56 -3.42
C GLU A 477 18.68 4.33 -4.26
N GLN A 478 19.82 4.67 -3.66
CA GLN A 478 21.01 5.11 -4.39
C GLN A 478 22.01 3.96 -4.39
N ASN A 479 22.01 3.19 -5.48
CA ASN A 479 22.80 1.97 -5.55
C ASN A 479 24.29 2.31 -5.73
N GLN A 480 25.13 1.90 -4.79
CA GLN A 480 26.56 2.23 -4.78
C GLN A 480 27.37 1.47 -5.84
N ASP A 481 26.87 0.33 -6.33
CA ASP A 481 27.56 -0.51 -7.30
C ASP A 481 27.21 -0.12 -8.74
N THR A 482 25.94 0.22 -9.01
CA THR A 482 25.48 0.63 -10.34
C THR A 482 25.48 2.14 -10.54
N HIS A 483 25.62 2.91 -9.45
CA HIS A 483 25.51 4.37 -9.40
C HIS A 483 24.15 4.90 -9.92
N GLN A 484 23.12 4.05 -9.95
CA GLN A 484 21.77 4.46 -10.34
C GLN A 484 20.97 4.95 -9.14
N VAL A 485 20.15 5.97 -9.39
CA VAL A 485 19.03 6.34 -8.52
C VAL A 485 17.84 5.49 -8.95
N VAL A 486 17.35 4.65 -8.04
CA VAL A 486 16.25 3.72 -8.30
C VAL A 486 15.10 4.04 -7.35
N LEU A 487 13.94 4.34 -7.93
CA LEU A 487 12.69 4.44 -7.19
C LEU A 487 11.96 3.10 -7.29
N TRP A 488 11.75 2.44 -6.16
CA TRP A 488 10.97 1.21 -6.09
C TRP A 488 9.49 1.56 -5.90
N CYS A 489 8.64 1.02 -6.78
CA CYS A 489 7.20 1.22 -6.78
C CYS A 489 6.45 -0.13 -6.66
N LEU A 490 5.15 -0.07 -6.37
CA LEU A 490 4.29 -1.25 -6.29
C LEU A 490 3.91 -1.84 -7.66
N GLY A 491 3.83 -0.99 -8.69
CA GLY A 491 3.42 -1.36 -10.05
C GLY A 491 3.55 -0.21 -11.04
N GLU A 492 3.16 -0.44 -12.29
CA GLU A 492 3.34 0.52 -13.40
C GLU A 492 2.47 1.77 -13.21
N ALA A 493 1.21 1.61 -12.79
CA ALA A 493 0.34 2.75 -12.53
C ALA A 493 0.89 3.63 -11.39
N HIS A 494 1.44 2.99 -10.36
CA HIS A 494 2.07 3.72 -9.25
C HIS A 494 3.33 4.46 -9.72
N ALA A 495 4.17 3.84 -10.55
CA ALA A 495 5.33 4.49 -11.16
C ALA A 495 4.94 5.68 -12.04
N ASP A 496 3.88 5.57 -12.85
CA ASP A 496 3.39 6.66 -13.69
C ASP A 496 2.92 7.87 -12.86
N VAL A 497 2.18 7.62 -11.77
CA VAL A 497 1.74 8.67 -10.84
C VAL A 497 2.95 9.32 -10.15
N ALA A 498 3.95 8.54 -9.75
CA ALA A 498 5.18 9.03 -9.16
C ALA A 498 5.94 10.01 -10.08
N LEU A 499 6.15 9.60 -11.34
CA LEU A 499 6.79 10.41 -12.38
C LEU A 499 6.00 11.69 -12.67
N GLU A 500 4.67 11.58 -12.72
CA GLU A 500 3.81 12.72 -12.96
C GLU A 500 3.83 13.72 -11.78
N ARG A 501 3.83 13.23 -10.53
CA ARG A 501 3.99 14.09 -9.34
C ARG A 501 5.33 14.80 -9.35
N LEU A 502 6.44 14.12 -9.69
CA LEU A 502 7.76 14.75 -9.86
C LEU A 502 7.72 15.90 -10.86
N ARG A 503 7.11 15.67 -12.02
CA ARG A 503 7.03 16.67 -13.08
C ARG A 503 6.11 17.84 -12.73
N ASN A 504 4.86 17.57 -12.35
CA ASN A 504 3.84 18.61 -12.25
C ASN A 504 3.91 19.35 -10.90
N ARG A 505 4.21 18.64 -9.81
CA ARG A 505 4.19 19.20 -8.45
C ARG A 505 5.54 19.75 -8.03
N TYR A 506 6.61 19.00 -8.30
CA TYR A 506 7.97 19.36 -7.88
C TYR A 506 8.78 20.04 -8.99
N GLY A 507 8.27 20.04 -10.23
CA GLY A 507 8.92 20.69 -11.36
C GLY A 507 10.26 20.03 -11.72
N VAL A 508 10.35 18.70 -11.53
CA VAL A 508 11.54 17.89 -11.82
C VAL A 508 11.21 16.95 -12.98
N GLN A 509 11.92 17.10 -14.09
CA GLN A 509 11.84 16.17 -15.21
C GLN A 509 12.94 15.11 -15.10
N VAL A 510 12.54 13.85 -15.28
CA VAL A 510 13.44 12.70 -15.22
C VAL A 510 13.23 11.82 -16.44
N ASP A 511 14.33 11.22 -16.91
CA ASP A 511 14.32 10.19 -17.94
C ASP A 511 14.40 8.82 -17.26
N VAL A 512 13.55 7.89 -17.70
CA VAL A 512 13.59 6.51 -17.24
C VAL A 512 14.65 5.75 -18.03
N VAL A 513 15.60 5.15 -17.33
CA VAL A 513 16.70 4.37 -17.92
C VAL A 513 16.57 2.89 -17.54
N PRO A 514 17.18 1.95 -18.30
CA PRO A 514 17.18 0.55 -17.92
C PRO A 514 17.79 0.32 -16.54
N HIS A 515 17.06 -0.36 -15.66
CA HIS A 515 17.55 -0.79 -14.35
C HIS A 515 18.67 -1.81 -14.51
N ARG A 516 19.79 -1.58 -13.82
CA ARG A 516 20.97 -2.46 -13.81
C ARG A 516 21.00 -3.28 -12.53
N VAL A 517 21.33 -4.55 -12.68
CA VAL A 517 21.57 -5.45 -11.55
C VAL A 517 23.05 -5.38 -11.14
N SER A 518 23.32 -5.50 -9.84
CA SER A 518 24.66 -5.38 -9.26
C SER A 518 25.51 -6.64 -9.52
N LEU A 519 25.99 -6.80 -10.75
CA LEU A 519 26.85 -7.93 -11.14
C LEU A 519 28.23 -7.85 -10.46
N ARG A 520 28.90 -9.00 -10.34
CA ARG A 520 30.24 -9.12 -9.74
C ARG A 520 31.18 -9.97 -10.60
N GLU A 521 32.48 -9.89 -10.35
CA GLU A 521 33.48 -10.73 -11.00
C GLU A 521 34.13 -11.69 -9.98
N THR A 522 34.58 -12.86 -10.45
CA THR A 522 35.50 -13.72 -9.69
C THR A 522 36.39 -14.54 -10.61
N PHE A 523 37.49 -15.08 -10.08
CA PHE A 523 38.42 -15.92 -10.83
C PHE A 523 37.83 -17.32 -11.02
N ALA A 524 37.98 -17.94 -12.19
CA ALA A 524 37.57 -19.34 -12.38
C ALA A 524 38.55 -20.32 -11.72
N THR A 525 39.83 -20.04 -11.80
CA THR A 525 40.90 -20.87 -11.27
C THR A 525 42.03 -20.00 -10.74
N LYS A 526 42.95 -20.60 -10.00
CA LYS A 526 44.16 -19.92 -9.52
C LYS A 526 45.01 -19.39 -10.68
N SER A 527 45.52 -18.18 -10.56
CA SER A 527 46.39 -17.51 -11.54
C SER A 527 47.42 -16.60 -10.85
N GLY A 528 48.59 -16.40 -11.45
CA GLY A 528 49.64 -15.51 -10.94
C GLY A 528 49.77 -14.26 -11.80
N GLY A 529 50.22 -13.14 -11.23
CA GLY A 529 50.40 -11.89 -11.97
C GLY A 529 51.56 -11.04 -11.44
N ARG A 530 52.19 -10.26 -12.33
CA ARG A 530 53.40 -9.48 -12.04
C ARG A 530 53.26 -8.01 -12.43
N GLY A 531 52.74 -7.23 -11.50
CA GLY A 531 52.61 -5.79 -11.69
C GLY A 531 53.96 -5.07 -11.65
N ARG A 532 54.39 -4.52 -12.78
CA ARG A 532 55.60 -3.70 -12.88
C ARG A 532 55.26 -2.24 -13.14
N HIS A 533 55.56 -1.37 -12.18
CA HIS A 533 55.43 0.08 -12.32
C HIS A 533 56.80 0.75 -12.20
N VAL A 534 57.43 1.03 -13.35
CA VAL A 534 58.73 1.70 -13.42
C VAL A 534 58.63 2.90 -14.36
N LYS A 535 58.72 4.11 -13.82
CA LYS A 535 58.73 5.36 -14.60
C LYS A 535 59.95 6.20 -14.24
N GLN A 536 60.66 6.63 -15.28
CA GLN A 536 61.69 7.66 -15.23
C GLN A 536 61.14 8.90 -15.97
N SER A 537 60.29 9.67 -15.30
CA SER A 537 60.01 11.06 -15.71
C SER A 537 61.01 11.98 -15.02
N GLY A 538 61.25 13.19 -15.53
CA GLY A 538 62.24 14.14 -15.00
C GLY A 538 62.01 14.69 -13.57
N GLY A 539 61.19 14.01 -12.75
CA GLY A 539 60.96 14.28 -11.32
C GLY A 539 61.34 13.07 -10.44
N HIS A 540 60.72 12.91 -9.27
CA HIS A 540 60.92 11.72 -8.43
C HIS A 540 60.58 10.44 -9.20
N GLY A 541 61.55 9.52 -9.31
CA GLY A 541 61.35 8.25 -9.98
C GLY A 541 60.28 7.40 -9.30
N GLN A 542 59.63 6.53 -10.07
CA GLN A 542 58.66 5.57 -9.53
C GLN A 542 59.14 4.16 -9.85
N TYR A 543 59.32 3.35 -8.81
CA TYR A 543 59.75 1.95 -8.94
C TYR A 543 58.98 1.06 -7.96
N ALA A 544 58.20 0.13 -8.48
CA ALA A 544 57.63 -0.97 -7.70
C ALA A 544 57.37 -2.17 -8.61
N ILE A 545 57.66 -3.36 -8.10
CA ILE A 545 57.26 -4.62 -8.72
C ILE A 545 56.60 -5.48 -7.64
N CYS A 546 55.45 -6.07 -7.96
CA CYS A 546 54.74 -7.02 -7.10
C CYS A 546 54.46 -8.29 -7.88
N GLU A 547 54.68 -9.45 -7.25
CA GLU A 547 54.29 -10.76 -7.76
C GLU A 547 53.24 -11.35 -6.81
N ILE A 548 52.05 -11.62 -7.36
CA ILE A 548 50.91 -12.13 -6.60
C ILE A 548 50.40 -13.45 -7.19
N ASP A 549 49.79 -14.25 -6.34
CA ASP A 549 48.91 -15.35 -6.69
C ASP A 549 47.48 -14.98 -6.32
N VAL A 550 46.51 -15.22 -7.20
CA VAL A 550 45.08 -15.02 -6.95
C VAL A 550 44.37 -16.36 -7.11
N GLU A 551 43.58 -16.76 -6.12
CA GLU A 551 42.75 -17.96 -6.17
C GLU A 551 41.32 -17.64 -5.75
N PRO A 552 40.30 -18.26 -6.38
CA PRO A 552 38.91 -18.06 -5.97
C PRO A 552 38.62 -18.70 -4.62
N LEU A 553 37.69 -18.10 -3.89
CA LEU A 553 37.17 -18.57 -2.61
C LEU A 553 35.68 -18.96 -2.74
N PRO A 554 35.13 -19.70 -1.76
CA PRO A 554 33.69 -19.91 -1.66
C PRO A 554 32.91 -18.59 -1.62
N GLY A 555 31.67 -18.60 -2.11
CA GLY A 555 30.80 -17.43 -2.11
C GLY A 555 30.64 -16.79 -0.74
N GLY A 556 30.72 -15.46 -0.68
CA GLY A 556 30.61 -14.69 0.56
C GLY A 556 31.91 -14.55 1.36
N SER A 557 33.04 -15.03 0.84
CA SER A 557 34.35 -14.87 1.47
C SER A 557 34.93 -13.46 1.33
N GLY A 558 34.46 -12.67 0.35
CA GLY A 558 35.01 -11.35 0.05
C GLY A 558 36.44 -11.40 -0.48
N ILE A 559 37.24 -10.39 -0.17
CA ILE A 559 38.65 -10.33 -0.60
C ILE A 559 39.58 -10.56 0.59
N GLU A 560 40.26 -11.70 0.58
CA GLU A 560 41.31 -12.06 1.54
C GLU A 560 42.68 -11.67 0.98
N PHE A 561 43.49 -10.93 1.74
CA PHE A 561 44.86 -10.58 1.35
C PHE A 561 45.87 -11.26 2.28
N VAL A 562 46.83 -11.99 1.70
CA VAL A 562 47.82 -12.78 2.44
C VAL A 562 49.23 -12.36 2.05
N ASP A 563 50.05 -12.01 3.04
CA ASP A 563 51.48 -11.73 2.85
C ASP A 563 52.32 -13.01 3.04
N LYS A 564 53.10 -13.38 2.01
CA LYS A 564 54.13 -14.44 2.08
C LYS A 564 55.50 -13.95 1.62
N VAL A 565 55.75 -12.64 1.64
CA VAL A 565 57.03 -12.06 1.21
C VAL A 565 58.17 -12.53 2.13
N VAL A 566 59.22 -13.08 1.52
CA VAL A 566 60.44 -13.52 2.21
C VAL A 566 61.60 -12.57 1.91
N GLY A 567 62.50 -12.36 2.87
CA GLY A 567 63.75 -11.64 2.63
C GLY A 567 63.64 -10.12 2.43
N GLY A 568 62.46 -9.53 2.64
CA GLY A 568 62.25 -8.07 2.55
C GLY A 568 62.22 -7.51 1.12
N ALA A 569 61.96 -8.35 0.13
CA ALA A 569 61.89 -7.97 -1.29
C ALA A 569 60.84 -6.87 -1.57
N VAL A 570 59.75 -6.89 -0.79
CA VAL A 570 58.86 -5.75 -0.56
C VAL A 570 59.05 -5.28 0.88
N PRO A 571 59.46 -4.02 1.13
CA PRO A 571 59.54 -3.48 2.49
C PRO A 571 58.18 -3.55 3.19
N ARG A 572 58.15 -4.02 4.45
CA ARG A 572 56.91 -4.23 5.22
C ARG A 572 55.98 -3.01 5.26
N GLN A 573 56.55 -1.80 5.25
CA GLN A 573 55.78 -0.56 5.24
C GLN A 573 54.93 -0.36 3.96
N PHE A 574 55.28 -1.01 2.85
CA PHE A 574 54.58 -0.88 1.56
C PHE A 574 53.60 -2.01 1.28
N ILE A 575 53.55 -3.05 2.11
CA ILE A 575 52.60 -4.16 1.94
C ILE A 575 51.14 -3.68 2.04
N PRO A 576 50.75 -2.82 2.99
CA PRO A 576 49.40 -2.23 3.01
C PRO A 576 49.09 -1.42 1.75
N SER A 577 50.10 -0.82 1.13
CA SER A 577 49.97 -0.06 -0.11
C SER A 577 49.70 -1.00 -1.30
N VAL A 578 50.34 -2.17 -1.35
CA VAL A 578 50.03 -3.21 -2.35
C VAL A 578 48.59 -3.69 -2.18
N GLU A 579 48.18 -4.04 -0.96
CA GLU A 579 46.81 -4.47 -0.66
C GLU A 579 45.79 -3.39 -1.08
N LYS A 580 46.04 -2.13 -0.72
CA LYS A 580 45.19 -1.00 -1.12
C LYS A 580 45.07 -0.89 -2.63
N GLY A 581 46.17 -1.10 -3.36
CA GLY A 581 46.18 -1.14 -4.82
C GLY A 581 45.32 -2.27 -5.41
N VAL A 582 45.45 -3.47 -4.86
CA VAL A 582 44.65 -4.65 -5.23
C VAL A 582 43.17 -4.39 -4.97
N ARG A 583 42.79 -3.95 -3.76
CA ARG A 583 41.40 -3.65 -3.40
C ARG A 583 40.80 -2.54 -4.28
N ALA A 584 41.57 -1.49 -4.58
CA ALA A 584 41.13 -0.41 -5.45
C ALA A 584 40.91 -0.86 -6.90
N GLN A 585 41.73 -1.79 -7.42
CA GLN A 585 41.51 -2.38 -8.74
C GLN A 585 40.33 -3.37 -8.71
N ALA A 586 40.21 -4.18 -7.66
CA ALA A 586 39.10 -5.12 -7.48
C ALA A 586 37.75 -4.40 -7.49
N ALA A 587 37.65 -3.23 -6.83
CA ALA A 587 36.43 -2.41 -6.86
C ALA A 587 36.05 -1.91 -8.27
N LYS A 588 37.01 -1.78 -9.19
CA LYS A 588 36.78 -1.37 -10.59
C LYS A 588 36.55 -2.56 -11.53
N GLY A 589 36.67 -3.79 -11.02
CA GLY A 589 36.73 -5.00 -11.82
C GLY A 589 38.05 -5.21 -12.55
N VAL A 590 38.17 -6.37 -13.17
CA VAL A 590 39.37 -6.82 -13.89
C VAL A 590 39.10 -7.21 -15.34
N ALA A 591 37.84 -7.49 -15.71
CA ALA A 591 37.48 -7.91 -17.06
C ALA A 591 36.37 -7.06 -17.70
N ALA A 592 35.19 -7.01 -17.09
CA ALA A 592 33.99 -6.35 -17.59
C ALA A 592 33.62 -5.07 -16.82
N GLY A 593 34.44 -4.69 -15.83
CA GLY A 593 34.27 -3.46 -15.06
C GLY A 593 33.39 -3.62 -13.83
N TYR A 594 33.08 -4.86 -13.41
CA TYR A 594 32.27 -5.12 -12.23
C TYR A 594 33.13 -5.50 -11.01
N PRO A 595 32.73 -5.12 -9.78
CA PRO A 595 33.53 -5.39 -8.59
C PRO A 595 33.89 -6.87 -8.43
N LEU A 596 35.18 -7.13 -8.19
CA LEU A 596 35.73 -8.47 -7.97
C LEU A 596 35.50 -8.91 -6.51
N ILE A 597 34.94 -10.10 -6.31
CA ILE A 597 34.66 -10.69 -4.99
C ILE A 597 35.14 -12.15 -4.90
N ASP A 598 35.14 -12.68 -3.68
CA ASP A 598 35.39 -14.09 -3.35
C ASP A 598 36.72 -14.58 -3.91
N VAL A 599 37.81 -13.89 -3.56
CA VAL A 599 39.18 -14.24 -3.96
C VAL A 599 40.17 -14.08 -2.80
N ARG A 600 41.18 -14.94 -2.77
CA ARG A 600 42.39 -14.75 -1.98
C ARG A 600 43.51 -14.24 -2.87
N VAL A 601 44.10 -13.11 -2.48
CA VAL A 601 45.29 -12.54 -3.12
C VAL A 601 46.48 -12.73 -2.21
N THR A 602 47.44 -13.55 -2.62
CA THR A 602 48.67 -13.82 -1.89
C THR A 602 49.83 -13.04 -2.52
N LEU A 603 50.42 -12.10 -1.78
CA LEU A 603 51.66 -11.43 -2.18
C LEU A 603 52.85 -12.38 -1.94
N LEU A 604 53.51 -12.79 -3.00
CA LEU A 604 54.60 -13.78 -2.96
C LEU A 604 55.97 -13.10 -2.90
N ASP A 605 56.20 -12.13 -3.78
CA ASP A 605 57.50 -11.47 -3.97
C ASP A 605 57.32 -10.06 -4.55
N GLY A 606 58.41 -9.32 -4.69
CA GLY A 606 58.42 -8.02 -5.34
C GLY A 606 59.80 -7.40 -5.43
N LYS A 607 59.89 -6.16 -5.92
CA LYS A 607 61.15 -5.40 -5.95
C LYS A 607 60.90 -3.95 -5.57
N ALA A 608 61.77 -3.45 -4.70
CA ALA A 608 61.84 -2.05 -4.31
C ALA A 608 63.16 -1.41 -4.75
N HIS A 609 63.15 -0.09 -4.93
CA HIS A 609 64.32 0.76 -5.08
C HIS A 609 64.37 1.72 -3.89
N SER A 610 65.55 1.96 -3.32
CA SER A 610 65.70 2.73 -2.08
C SER A 610 65.25 4.19 -2.18
N VAL A 611 65.24 4.75 -3.40
CA VAL A 611 64.92 6.17 -3.64
C VAL A 611 63.61 6.35 -4.41
N ASP A 612 63.30 5.43 -5.32
CA ASP A 612 62.19 5.61 -6.28
C ASP A 612 60.93 4.81 -5.89
N SER A 613 60.99 3.98 -4.85
CA SER A 613 59.81 3.30 -4.34
C SER A 613 58.99 4.19 -3.41
N SER A 614 57.68 4.17 -3.59
CA SER A 614 56.70 4.93 -2.81
C SER A 614 55.40 4.15 -2.67
N ASP A 615 54.55 4.55 -1.73
CA ASP A 615 53.19 4.02 -1.56
C ASP A 615 52.38 4.01 -2.85
N ALA A 616 52.41 5.11 -3.61
CA ALA A 616 51.69 5.24 -4.87
C ALA A 616 52.22 4.27 -5.95
N ALA A 617 53.55 4.05 -5.98
CA ALA A 617 54.14 3.09 -6.90
C ALA A 617 53.71 1.65 -6.56
N PHE A 618 53.71 1.26 -5.29
CA PHE A 618 53.28 -0.07 -4.85
C PHE A 618 51.77 -0.30 -4.96
N GLN A 619 50.94 0.72 -4.77
CA GLN A 619 49.51 0.67 -5.10
C GLN A 619 49.28 0.40 -6.59
N THR A 620 50.02 1.12 -7.46
CA THR A 620 49.90 0.94 -8.91
C THR A 620 50.41 -0.44 -9.35
N ALA A 621 51.53 -0.91 -8.78
CA ALA A 621 52.06 -2.24 -9.03
C ALA A 621 51.09 -3.34 -8.58
N GLY A 622 50.50 -3.24 -7.39
CA GLY A 622 49.47 -4.19 -6.93
C GLY A 622 48.26 -4.26 -7.87
N ALA A 623 47.75 -3.10 -8.31
CA ALA A 623 46.66 -3.01 -9.29
C ALA A 623 47.01 -3.63 -10.66
N LEU A 624 48.24 -3.41 -11.15
CA LEU A 624 48.73 -4.01 -12.39
C LEU A 624 48.88 -5.53 -12.25
N ALA A 625 49.36 -6.02 -11.11
CA ALA A 625 49.54 -7.44 -10.85
C ALA A 625 48.20 -8.18 -10.88
N LEU A 626 47.15 -7.61 -10.29
CA LEU A 626 45.80 -8.17 -10.33
C LEU A 626 45.23 -8.24 -11.76
N ARG A 627 45.44 -7.19 -12.56
CA ARG A 627 44.99 -7.18 -13.96
C ARG A 627 45.72 -8.20 -14.83
N GLU A 628 47.02 -8.38 -14.61
CA GLU A 628 47.79 -9.40 -15.33
C GLU A 628 47.35 -10.80 -14.92
N ALA A 629 47.16 -11.07 -13.62
CA ALA A 629 46.65 -12.35 -13.15
C ALA A 629 45.29 -12.70 -13.79
N ALA A 630 44.42 -11.71 -13.97
CA ALA A 630 43.12 -11.86 -14.61
C ALA A 630 43.19 -12.09 -16.14
N ALA A 631 44.26 -11.65 -16.81
CA ALA A 631 44.39 -11.78 -18.27
C ALA A 631 44.65 -13.23 -18.71
N ASP A 632 45.31 -14.02 -17.86
CA ASP A 632 45.70 -15.39 -18.15
C ASP A 632 44.64 -16.45 -17.80
N VAL A 633 43.51 -16.01 -17.23
CA VAL A 633 42.46 -16.92 -16.74
C VAL A 633 41.07 -16.43 -17.13
N LYS A 634 40.12 -17.36 -17.24
CA LYS A 634 38.72 -17.01 -17.39
C LYS A 634 38.22 -16.34 -16.10
N ILE A 635 37.66 -15.14 -16.24
CA ILE A 635 36.90 -14.49 -15.18
C ILE A 635 35.44 -14.89 -15.32
N HIS A 636 34.80 -15.29 -14.21
CA HIS A 636 33.36 -15.51 -14.16
C HIS A 636 32.66 -14.19 -13.85
N LEU A 637 31.57 -13.93 -14.58
CA LEU A 637 30.61 -12.90 -14.23
C LEU A 637 29.57 -13.56 -13.31
N LEU A 638 29.38 -12.99 -12.14
CA LEU A 638 28.43 -13.45 -11.15
C LEU A 638 27.19 -12.57 -11.19
N GLU A 639 26.02 -13.20 -11.20
CA GLU A 639 24.72 -12.53 -11.07
C GLU A 639 24.14 -12.78 -9.68
N PRO A 640 23.45 -11.80 -9.08
CA PRO A 640 22.72 -12.03 -7.85
C PRO A 640 21.48 -12.89 -8.12
N VAL A 641 21.27 -13.83 -7.22
CA VAL A 641 20.13 -14.73 -7.17
C VAL A 641 19.29 -14.35 -5.96
N ALA A 642 17.99 -14.19 -6.19
CA ALA A 642 17.02 -13.93 -5.15
C ALA A 642 16.28 -15.22 -4.78
N GLU A 643 16.06 -15.45 -3.49
CA GLU A 643 15.02 -16.37 -3.04
C GLU A 643 13.68 -15.65 -3.14
N VAL A 644 12.73 -16.27 -3.84
CA VAL A 644 11.40 -15.73 -4.09
C VAL A 644 10.34 -16.61 -3.43
N SER A 645 9.34 -15.95 -2.85
CA SER A 645 8.16 -16.59 -2.27
C SER A 645 6.92 -16.01 -2.93
N VAL A 646 6.15 -16.85 -3.62
CA VAL A 646 4.95 -16.45 -4.35
C VAL A 646 3.74 -17.12 -3.72
N LEU A 647 2.88 -16.35 -3.06
CA LEU A 647 1.57 -16.81 -2.61
C LEU A 647 0.57 -16.66 -3.75
N VAL A 648 -0.11 -17.74 -4.12
CA VAL A 648 -1.04 -17.75 -5.25
C VAL A 648 -2.19 -18.72 -4.99
N GLY A 649 -3.37 -18.47 -5.59
CA GLY A 649 -4.46 -19.44 -5.60
C GLY A 649 -4.08 -20.77 -6.27
N ASP A 650 -4.65 -21.87 -5.79
CA ASP A 650 -4.31 -23.23 -6.24
C ASP A 650 -4.47 -23.43 -7.75
N ASP A 651 -5.43 -22.73 -8.37
CA ASP A 651 -5.69 -22.76 -9.81
C ASP A 651 -4.53 -22.23 -10.67
N TYR A 652 -3.68 -21.35 -10.11
CA TYR A 652 -2.59 -20.71 -10.87
C TYR A 652 -1.20 -21.25 -10.52
N VAL A 653 -1.08 -22.19 -9.57
CA VAL A 653 0.21 -22.75 -9.13
C VAL A 653 1.01 -23.30 -10.32
N GLY A 654 0.37 -24.06 -11.21
CA GLY A 654 1.04 -24.64 -12.38
C GLY A 654 1.58 -23.58 -13.35
N ALA A 655 0.83 -22.49 -13.57
CA ALA A 655 1.25 -21.39 -14.43
C ALA A 655 2.44 -20.63 -13.83
N VAL A 656 2.38 -20.30 -12.53
CA VAL A 656 3.47 -19.62 -11.80
C VAL A 656 4.75 -20.45 -11.81
N MET A 657 4.64 -21.75 -11.55
CA MET A 657 5.78 -22.68 -11.59
C MET A 657 6.45 -22.74 -12.96
N SER A 658 5.64 -22.77 -14.04
CA SER A 658 6.13 -22.76 -15.41
C SER A 658 6.84 -21.45 -15.76
N ASP A 659 6.29 -20.31 -15.34
CA ASP A 659 6.88 -18.99 -15.58
C ASP A 659 8.22 -18.83 -14.83
N LEU A 660 8.27 -19.17 -13.54
CA LEU A 660 9.51 -19.16 -12.74
C LEU A 660 10.61 -20.02 -13.38
N SER A 661 10.24 -21.22 -13.86
CA SER A 661 11.18 -22.11 -14.56
C SER A 661 11.67 -21.51 -15.88
N GLY A 662 10.78 -20.84 -16.62
CA GLY A 662 11.13 -20.09 -17.84
C GLY A 662 12.11 -18.95 -17.58
N ARG A 663 12.09 -18.36 -16.38
CA ARG A 663 12.99 -17.30 -15.90
C ARG A 663 14.30 -17.83 -15.29
N ARG A 664 14.74 -19.03 -15.68
CA ARG A 664 15.91 -19.71 -15.10
C ARG A 664 15.80 -19.94 -13.59
N GLY A 665 14.58 -19.93 -13.06
CA GLY A 665 14.31 -20.17 -11.66
C GLY A 665 14.43 -21.65 -11.28
N ARG A 666 14.97 -21.93 -10.10
CA ARG A 666 14.96 -23.26 -9.49
C ARG A 666 13.91 -23.30 -8.39
N VAL A 667 12.82 -24.02 -8.61
CA VAL A 667 11.80 -24.22 -7.58
C VAL A 667 12.38 -25.07 -6.45
N LEU A 668 12.24 -24.57 -5.22
CA LEU A 668 12.67 -25.22 -3.99
C LEU A 668 11.55 -26.09 -3.39
N GLY A 669 10.30 -25.66 -3.50
CA GLY A 669 9.15 -26.40 -3.01
C GLY A 669 7.86 -25.60 -3.05
N THR A 670 6.78 -26.25 -2.64
CA THR A 670 5.45 -25.68 -2.50
C THR A 670 4.88 -26.01 -1.13
N GLU A 671 4.23 -25.04 -0.50
CA GLU A 671 3.58 -25.19 0.80
C GLU A 671 2.12 -24.76 0.67
N GLN A 672 1.19 -25.67 0.96
CA GLN A 672 -0.24 -25.34 0.97
C GLN A 672 -0.56 -24.52 2.22
N THR A 673 -1.32 -23.45 2.03
CA THR A 673 -1.82 -22.57 3.08
C THR A 673 -3.35 -22.69 3.18
N SER A 674 -3.93 -22.16 4.26
CA SER A 674 -5.39 -22.11 4.39
C SER A 674 -6.03 -21.28 3.28
N GLY A 675 -7.27 -21.62 2.90
CA GLY A 675 -8.06 -20.83 1.94
C GLY A 675 -7.73 -21.09 0.46
N GLY A 676 -7.29 -22.30 0.10
CA GLY A 676 -7.07 -22.67 -1.32
C GLY A 676 -5.92 -21.91 -1.98
N ARG A 677 -4.89 -21.59 -1.19
CA ARG A 677 -3.68 -20.90 -1.66
C ARG A 677 -2.45 -21.75 -1.38
N THR A 678 -1.46 -21.57 -2.24
CA THR A 678 -0.17 -22.24 -2.15
C THR A 678 0.96 -21.22 -2.24
N VAL A 679 1.96 -21.38 -1.38
CA VAL A 679 3.22 -20.64 -1.45
C VAL A 679 4.21 -21.45 -2.29
N VAL A 680 4.68 -20.86 -3.38
CA VAL A 680 5.75 -21.39 -4.24
C VAL A 680 7.07 -20.71 -3.86
N ARG A 681 8.07 -21.50 -3.46
CA ARG A 681 9.42 -20.99 -3.18
C ARG A 681 10.37 -21.35 -4.33
N ALA A 682 11.13 -20.39 -4.81
CA ALA A 682 12.13 -20.60 -5.85
C ALA A 682 13.37 -19.72 -5.67
N GLU A 683 14.48 -20.08 -6.30
CA GLU A 683 15.65 -19.21 -6.46
C GLU A 683 15.70 -18.72 -7.91
N VAL A 684 15.73 -17.42 -8.13
CA VAL A 684 15.67 -16.83 -9.48
C VAL A 684 16.73 -15.73 -9.61
N PRO A 685 17.49 -15.68 -10.72
CA PRO A 685 18.39 -14.56 -10.96
C PRO A 685 17.64 -13.22 -11.00
N GLU A 686 18.15 -12.20 -10.31
CA GLU A 686 17.44 -10.91 -10.17
C GLU A 686 17.16 -10.24 -11.52
N ILE A 687 18.04 -10.45 -12.50
CA ILE A 687 17.90 -9.90 -13.86
C ILE A 687 16.62 -10.39 -14.57
N GLU A 688 16.07 -11.54 -14.17
CA GLU A 688 14.88 -12.15 -14.78
C GLU A 688 13.57 -11.70 -14.10
N ILE A 689 13.67 -11.06 -12.93
CA ILE A 689 12.51 -10.73 -12.07
C ILE A 689 12.27 -9.23 -11.88
N GLY A 690 12.95 -8.37 -12.66
CA GLY A 690 12.77 -6.91 -12.58
C GLY A 690 11.32 -6.46 -12.79
N ARG A 691 10.57 -7.14 -13.68
CA ARG A 691 9.14 -6.86 -13.95
C ARG A 691 8.19 -7.91 -13.39
N TYR A 692 8.68 -8.81 -12.54
CA TYR A 692 7.91 -10.00 -12.14
C TYR A 692 6.62 -9.67 -11.40
N ALA A 693 6.58 -8.59 -10.61
CA ALA A 693 5.35 -8.13 -9.95
C ALA A 693 4.21 -7.82 -10.94
N VAL A 694 4.53 -7.34 -12.15
CA VAL A 694 3.54 -7.04 -13.20
C VAL A 694 3.12 -8.32 -13.91
N ASP A 695 4.11 -9.13 -14.30
CA ASP A 695 3.88 -10.39 -15.03
C ASP A 695 3.07 -11.38 -14.18
N LEU A 696 3.38 -11.48 -12.88
CA LEU A 696 2.68 -12.34 -11.93
C LEU A 696 1.23 -11.91 -11.70
N ARG A 697 0.94 -10.60 -11.64
CA ARG A 697 -0.45 -10.11 -11.56
C ARG A 697 -1.23 -10.54 -12.80
N SER A 698 -0.64 -10.41 -13.98
CA SER A 698 -1.27 -10.87 -15.23
C SER A 698 -1.57 -12.38 -15.21
N LEU A 699 -0.60 -13.20 -14.76
CA LEU A 699 -0.73 -14.65 -14.68
C LEU A 699 -1.78 -15.13 -13.66
N SER A 700 -1.97 -14.39 -12.58
CA SER A 700 -2.84 -14.77 -11.46
C SER A 700 -4.13 -13.96 -11.39
N HIS A 701 -4.46 -13.18 -12.42
CA HIS A 701 -5.57 -12.23 -12.41
C HIS A 701 -5.57 -11.30 -11.17
N GLY A 702 -4.38 -10.87 -10.75
CA GLY A 702 -4.17 -9.95 -9.63
C GLY A 702 -4.27 -10.58 -8.25
N THR A 703 -4.36 -11.92 -8.14
CA THR A 703 -4.56 -12.61 -6.85
C THR A 703 -3.27 -13.13 -6.20
N ALA A 704 -2.13 -13.05 -6.89
CA ALA A 704 -0.86 -13.48 -6.33
C ALA A 704 -0.08 -12.35 -5.66
N ARG A 705 0.66 -12.71 -4.61
CA ARG A 705 1.63 -11.85 -3.92
C ARG A 705 3.01 -12.47 -4.04
N PHE A 706 4.03 -11.61 -4.16
CA PHE A 706 5.41 -12.03 -4.32
C PHE A 706 6.29 -11.23 -3.38
N ASN A 707 7.19 -11.92 -2.68
CA ASN A 707 8.27 -11.33 -1.91
C ASN A 707 9.59 -11.91 -2.41
N ARG A 708 10.68 -11.18 -2.19
CA ARG A 708 12.03 -11.65 -2.52
C ARG A 708 13.07 -11.21 -1.50
N SER A 709 14.13 -11.99 -1.39
CA SER A 709 15.31 -11.65 -0.58
C SER A 709 16.58 -12.08 -1.31
N TYR A 710 17.69 -11.40 -1.06
CA TYR A 710 18.99 -11.79 -1.61
C TYR A 710 19.41 -13.16 -1.07
N ALA A 711 19.74 -14.10 -1.96
CA ALA A 711 20.26 -15.40 -1.57
C ALA A 711 21.79 -15.45 -1.67
N ARG A 712 22.34 -15.18 -2.86
CA ARG A 712 23.79 -15.25 -3.14
C ARG A 712 24.13 -14.68 -4.52
N HIS A 713 25.42 -14.58 -4.83
CA HIS A 713 25.92 -14.40 -6.19
C HIS A 713 26.31 -15.76 -6.78
N GLU A 714 25.93 -16.04 -8.02
CA GLU A 714 26.29 -17.27 -8.73
C GLU A 714 26.87 -16.99 -10.13
N PRO A 715 27.73 -17.88 -10.66
CA PRO A 715 28.22 -17.78 -12.03
C PRO A 715 27.08 -17.79 -13.06
N MET A 716 27.02 -16.73 -13.86
CA MET A 716 26.06 -16.60 -14.94
C MET A 716 26.35 -17.57 -16.10
N PRO A 717 25.32 -18.05 -16.81
CA PRO A 717 25.49 -18.81 -18.05
C PRO A 717 26.40 -18.09 -19.07
N SER A 718 27.29 -18.85 -19.73
CA SER A 718 28.35 -18.27 -20.58
C SER A 718 27.82 -17.39 -21.71
N GLN A 719 26.72 -17.79 -22.34
CA GLN A 719 26.09 -17.04 -23.45
C GLN A 719 25.61 -15.65 -23.01
N ILE A 720 25.03 -15.56 -21.81
CA ILE A 720 24.54 -14.29 -21.25
C ILE A 720 25.73 -13.43 -20.82
N ALA A 721 26.73 -14.04 -20.18
CA ALA A 721 27.93 -13.34 -19.75
C ALA A 721 28.72 -12.73 -20.93
N GLU A 722 28.77 -13.43 -22.08
CA GLU A 722 29.39 -12.92 -23.31
C GLU A 722 28.63 -11.71 -23.86
N ARG A 723 27.30 -11.77 -23.92
CA ARG A 723 26.45 -10.65 -24.35
C ARG A 723 26.66 -9.40 -23.49
N ILE A 724 26.64 -9.54 -22.16
CA ILE A 724 26.85 -8.41 -21.23
C ILE A 724 28.26 -7.82 -21.38
N ARG A 725 29.28 -8.64 -21.63
CA ARG A 725 30.63 -8.15 -21.91
C ARG A 725 30.72 -7.33 -23.20
N GLU A 726 29.99 -7.73 -24.23
CA GLU A 726 29.93 -6.98 -25.49
C GLU A 726 29.23 -5.64 -25.29
N GLU A 727 28.11 -5.61 -24.58
CA GLU A 727 27.40 -4.39 -24.20
C GLU A 727 28.30 -3.44 -23.38
N ALA A 728 29.02 -3.95 -22.38
CA ALA A 728 29.95 -3.16 -21.58
C ALA A 728 31.11 -2.57 -22.40
N ARG A 729 31.61 -3.30 -23.41
CA ARG A 729 32.66 -2.81 -24.33
C ARG A 729 32.17 -1.73 -25.30
N GLN A 730 30.88 -1.70 -25.62
CA GLN A 730 30.30 -0.67 -26.50
C GLN A 730 29.99 0.62 -25.74
N ALA A 731 29.76 0.53 -24.43
CA ALA A 731 29.48 1.67 -23.57
C ALA A 731 30.74 2.38 -23.03
N SER A 732 31.88 1.69 -22.99
CA SER A 732 33.21 2.23 -22.64
C SER A 732 33.95 2.79 -23.83
#